data_AF-A0A1F9P0D3-F1
#
_entry.id   AF-A0A1F9P0D3-F1
#
_cell.length_a   1.000
_cell.length_b   1.000
_cell.length_c   1.000
_cell.angle_alpha   90.00
_cell.angle_beta   90.00
_cell.angle_gamma   90.00
#
_symmetry.space_group_name_H-M   'P 1'
#
loop_
_entity.id
_entity.type
_entity.pdbx_description
1 polymer ?
#
loop_
_entity_poly.entity_id
_entity_poly.type
_entity_poly.pdbx_seq_one_letter_code
_entity_poly.pdbx_strand_id
1 'polypeptide(L)'
;YKHRLDTALDNEFLRTAMDNFAVAYRTSRINAFSEMDVDAVIRETAAIKADAVKRNAVLLARFKKKAEENNIQVHLADTAEDACRIIADIATQTGSKKIVKSKSMTAEEIHLNPWLENQGLEVTETDLGEWIVQLRKEGPSHMVMPAIHLSRYQVADLFSDITRQQQDAKIETLVKVARSQLRKKFFEADMGITGANYAIAETGTIGIVTNEGNARLVSTLPRVHVALFGIDKLLPSIKEALSINRVLPRNATGQAITSYVTWITGPSECKTVPEKKRQMHMVILDNGRKRIANDPVFAPVLQCVRCGACANVCPVYRMVGGHRLGYIYIGAIGLITTYFFHGRQHAKHLVQNCTNCGACKAVCAGGIDLPRLIKEIHAKIQDEEGHPLKSLMLGKVLKSRKLFHTLLRTASLVQKPVTGETQYLRHLPMIFSKDHNFKVLPAITDQPFRDRFQALYSPVRRPVCKIALFSGCVQDFVYPEQLEAALKLFRHAKVHVEFPLDQSCCGLPALMMGEKEAAKEVGLQNIKAFESLDCEYIVTLCASCASHLKNHVPDLVKSIAGKKALEFSGKVMVFSQFVNKVLGPEHIKSVSRSGKTAFHSPCHLCRGLGIKDDPKELIFKSGHTYVKTDEEETCCGFGGSFSANFPSVSREILNRKLDDVEKSGADLLVTECPGCVMQLRGGALMQKRNIEVKHLSEIILPKKDPHE
;
A
#
# COMPACT_ATOMS: atom_id res chain seq x y z
N TYR A 1 2.47 -19.58 7.88
CA TYR A 1 2.73 -18.19 7.42
C TYR A 1 2.86 -17.22 8.59
N LYS A 2 1.86 -17.09 9.47
CA LYS A 2 1.89 -16.18 10.64
C LYS A 2 3.15 -16.30 11.50
N HIS A 3 3.57 -17.52 11.84
CA HIS A 3 4.82 -17.74 12.58
C HIS A 3 6.06 -17.08 11.94
N ARG A 4 6.15 -17.04 10.60
CA ARG A 4 7.25 -16.34 9.90
C ARG A 4 7.17 -14.81 10.07
N LEU A 5 5.98 -14.25 10.22
CA LEU A 5 5.79 -12.84 10.53
C LEU A 5 6.27 -12.56 11.96
N ASP A 6 5.88 -13.42 12.91
CA ASP A 6 6.25 -13.25 14.32
C ASP A 6 7.78 -13.26 14.49
N THR A 7 8.50 -14.18 13.83
CA THR A 7 9.98 -14.17 13.81
C THR A 7 10.58 -12.86 13.29
N ALA A 8 9.91 -12.17 12.37
CA ALA A 8 10.39 -10.87 11.88
C ALA A 8 10.08 -9.73 12.87
N LEU A 9 8.98 -9.83 13.61
CA LEU A 9 8.64 -8.87 14.66
C LEU A 9 9.60 -8.97 15.85
N ASP A 10 10.08 -10.17 16.16
CA ASP A 10 11.06 -10.42 17.22
C ASP A 10 12.47 -9.92 16.87
N ASN A 11 12.72 -9.56 15.60
CA ASN A 11 13.99 -8.99 15.16
C ASN A 11 14.00 -7.46 15.37
N GLU A 12 14.54 -7.03 16.51
CA GLU A 12 14.63 -5.61 16.89
C GLU A 12 15.47 -4.78 15.91
N PHE A 13 16.59 -5.32 15.42
CA PHE A 13 17.43 -4.62 14.45
C PHE A 13 16.66 -4.36 13.15
N LEU A 14 15.98 -5.37 12.62
CA LEU A 14 15.16 -5.23 11.41
C LEU A 14 14.10 -4.14 11.60
N ARG A 15 13.34 -4.18 12.70
CA ARG A 15 12.30 -3.18 12.97
C ARG A 15 12.88 -1.77 13.05
N THR A 16 14.00 -1.60 13.75
CA THR A 16 14.68 -0.31 13.90
C THR A 16 15.23 0.21 12.56
N ALA A 17 15.87 -0.65 11.76
CA ALA A 17 16.41 -0.29 10.46
C ALA A 17 15.30 0.11 9.47
N MET A 18 14.23 -0.69 9.39
CA MET A 18 13.05 -0.38 8.58
C MET A 18 12.38 0.91 9.03
N ASP A 19 12.40 1.16 10.33
CA ASP A 19 11.80 2.36 10.88
C ASP A 19 12.56 3.64 10.50
N ASN A 20 13.85 3.69 10.80
CA ASN A 20 14.71 4.82 10.47
C ASN A 20 14.61 5.16 8.98
N PHE A 21 14.61 4.12 8.13
CA PHE A 21 14.42 4.26 6.71
C PHE A 21 13.04 4.83 6.33
N ALA A 22 11.95 4.31 6.91
CA ALA A 22 10.59 4.77 6.60
C ALA A 22 10.37 6.24 6.97
N VAL A 23 10.94 6.71 8.08
CA VAL A 23 10.89 8.13 8.48
C VAL A 23 11.72 8.99 7.52
N ALA A 24 12.99 8.64 7.32
CA ALA A 24 13.90 9.40 6.46
C ALA A 24 13.36 9.52 5.03
N TYR A 25 12.85 8.41 4.46
CA TYR A 25 12.31 8.37 3.11
C TYR A 25 11.16 9.35 2.88
N ARG A 26 10.23 9.51 3.85
CA ARG A 26 9.09 10.43 3.70
C ARG A 26 9.58 11.87 3.54
N THR A 27 10.50 12.29 4.40
CA THR A 27 11.09 13.63 4.36
C THR A 27 11.87 13.84 3.07
N SER A 28 12.76 12.91 2.71
CA SER A 28 13.57 13.02 1.49
C SER A 28 12.70 13.07 0.22
N ARG A 29 11.63 12.28 0.14
CA ARG A 29 10.71 12.31 -1.01
C ARG A 29 9.99 13.64 -1.13
N ILE A 30 9.46 14.18 -0.02
CA ILE A 30 8.77 15.48 -0.04
C ILE A 30 9.72 16.55 -0.57
N ASN A 31 10.95 16.60 -0.05
CA ASN A 31 11.98 17.55 -0.49
C ASN A 31 12.35 17.35 -1.97
N ALA A 32 12.47 16.11 -2.45
CA ALA A 32 12.80 15.84 -3.84
C ALA A 32 11.74 16.33 -4.84
N PHE A 33 10.50 16.54 -4.38
CA PHE A 33 9.36 17.00 -5.17
C PHE A 33 8.92 18.43 -4.87
N SER A 34 9.62 19.17 -4.00
CA SER A 34 9.16 20.47 -3.47
C SER A 34 8.87 21.54 -4.52
N GLU A 35 9.54 21.46 -5.67
CA GLU A 35 9.41 22.41 -6.78
C GLU A 35 8.55 21.87 -7.95
N MET A 36 7.73 20.85 -7.69
CA MET A 36 6.96 20.16 -8.73
C MET A 36 5.49 20.00 -8.35
N ASP A 37 4.61 20.11 -9.35
CA ASP A 37 3.25 19.57 -9.23
C ASP A 37 3.31 18.03 -9.29
N VAL A 38 3.34 17.42 -8.12
CA VAL A 38 3.45 15.96 -7.96
C VAL A 38 2.30 15.23 -8.66
N ASP A 39 1.09 15.76 -8.57
CA ASP A 39 -0.10 15.11 -9.13
C ASP A 39 -0.09 15.19 -10.67
N ALA A 40 0.31 16.33 -11.24
CA ALA A 40 0.48 16.45 -12.69
C ALA A 40 1.54 15.49 -13.23
N VAL A 41 2.68 15.37 -12.54
CA VAL A 41 3.78 14.48 -12.96
C VAL A 41 3.39 13.00 -12.85
N ILE A 42 2.62 12.62 -11.82
CA ILE A 42 2.08 11.26 -11.68
C ILE A 42 1.05 10.98 -12.78
N ARG A 43 0.14 11.93 -13.09
CA ARG A 43 -0.82 11.78 -14.20
C ARG A 43 -0.12 11.62 -15.54
N GLU A 44 0.90 12.43 -15.81
CA GLU A 44 1.74 12.34 -17.01
C GLU A 44 2.38 10.95 -17.12
N THR A 45 3.05 10.50 -16.05
CA THR A 45 3.71 9.19 -16.00
C THR A 45 2.71 8.04 -16.22
N ALA A 46 1.57 8.09 -15.54
CA ALA A 46 0.52 7.07 -15.67
C ALA A 46 -0.02 7.01 -17.11
N ALA A 47 -0.26 8.16 -17.74
CA ALA A 47 -0.73 8.23 -19.13
C ALA A 47 0.31 7.65 -20.11
N ILE A 48 1.58 8.05 -19.97
CA ILE A 48 2.70 7.52 -20.76
C ILE A 48 2.75 5.99 -20.66
N LYS A 49 2.73 5.47 -19.44
CA LYS A 49 2.85 4.04 -19.21
C LYS A 49 1.62 3.26 -19.67
N ALA A 50 0.41 3.79 -19.45
CA ALA A 50 -0.83 3.15 -19.89
C ALA A 50 -0.90 3.06 -21.41
N ASP A 51 -0.53 4.14 -22.11
CA ASP A 51 -0.48 4.18 -23.56
C ASP A 51 0.59 3.21 -24.13
N ALA A 52 1.78 3.17 -23.53
CA ALA A 52 2.83 2.23 -23.93
C ALA A 52 2.39 0.75 -23.77
N VAL A 53 1.64 0.43 -22.71
CA VAL A 53 1.07 -0.91 -22.50
C VAL A 53 0.03 -1.24 -23.59
N LYS A 54 -0.83 -0.30 -23.97
CA LYS A 54 -1.81 -0.50 -25.05
C LYS A 54 -1.16 -0.70 -26.42
N ARG A 55 -0.07 0.03 -26.69
CA ARG A 55 0.65 0.00 -27.99
C ARG A 55 1.82 -1.00 -28.00
N ASN A 56 1.87 -1.92 -27.04
CA ASN A 56 3.05 -2.76 -26.80
C ASN A 56 3.52 -3.51 -28.06
N ALA A 57 2.60 -4.14 -28.80
CA ALA A 57 2.94 -4.88 -30.03
C ALA A 57 3.61 -4.00 -31.10
N VAL A 58 3.10 -2.78 -31.30
CA VAL A 58 3.66 -1.82 -32.27
C VAL A 58 5.03 -1.31 -31.79
N LEU A 59 5.14 -0.99 -30.50
CA LEU A 59 6.41 -0.56 -29.90
C LEU A 59 7.47 -1.66 -29.97
N LEU A 60 7.08 -2.92 -29.74
CA LEU A 60 7.98 -4.08 -29.81
C LEU A 60 8.51 -4.27 -31.23
N ALA A 61 7.63 -4.24 -32.24
CA ALA A 61 8.04 -4.36 -33.64
C ALA A 61 9.00 -3.24 -34.06
N ARG A 62 8.71 -1.99 -33.66
CA ARG A 62 9.57 -0.83 -33.94
C ARG A 62 10.92 -0.94 -33.21
N PHE A 63 10.90 -1.31 -31.93
CA PHE A 63 12.10 -1.52 -31.12
C PHE A 63 12.99 -2.59 -31.73
N LYS A 64 12.42 -3.76 -32.06
CA LYS A 64 13.17 -4.88 -32.66
C LYS A 64 13.90 -4.44 -33.92
N LYS A 65 13.17 -3.83 -34.87
CA LYS A 65 13.75 -3.32 -36.11
C LYS A 65 14.91 -2.36 -35.85
N LYS A 66 14.73 -1.40 -34.94
CA LYS A 66 15.76 -0.39 -34.62
C LYS A 66 16.96 -0.95 -33.89
N ALA A 67 16.77 -1.92 -32.99
CA ALA A 67 17.86 -2.60 -32.32
C ALA A 67 18.68 -3.44 -33.32
N GLU A 68 18.03 -4.16 -34.24
CA GLU A 68 18.71 -4.94 -35.29
C GLU A 68 19.50 -4.04 -36.26
N GLU A 69 18.95 -2.89 -36.65
CA GLU A 69 19.67 -1.85 -37.43
C GLU A 69 20.94 -1.36 -36.70
N ASN A 70 20.96 -1.41 -35.37
CA ASN A 70 22.12 -1.05 -34.54
C ASN A 70 23.06 -2.23 -34.22
N ASN A 71 22.96 -3.35 -34.95
CA ASN A 71 23.74 -4.56 -34.76
C ASN A 71 23.52 -5.25 -33.40
N ILE A 72 22.29 -5.17 -32.88
CA ILE A 72 21.88 -5.90 -31.66
C ILE A 72 21.03 -7.10 -32.06
N GLN A 73 21.32 -8.26 -31.48
CA GLN A 73 20.50 -9.46 -31.66
C GLN A 73 19.31 -9.43 -30.70
N VAL A 74 18.08 -9.46 -31.22
CA VAL A 74 16.86 -9.38 -30.41
C VAL A 74 16.20 -10.75 -30.29
N HIS A 75 15.99 -11.19 -29.06
CA HIS A 75 15.40 -12.46 -28.68
C HIS A 75 14.08 -12.20 -27.96
N LEU A 76 13.04 -12.95 -28.32
CA LEU A 76 11.74 -12.89 -27.65
C LEU A 76 11.57 -14.14 -26.79
N ALA A 77 11.22 -13.96 -25.52
CA ALA A 77 10.95 -15.04 -24.59
C ALA A 77 9.51 -14.95 -24.10
N ASP A 78 8.71 -15.98 -24.35
CA ASP A 78 7.32 -16.02 -23.89
C ASP A 78 7.23 -16.41 -22.41
N THR A 79 8.12 -17.28 -21.94
CA THR A 79 8.16 -17.78 -20.55
C THR A 79 9.48 -17.46 -19.84
N ALA A 80 9.50 -17.67 -18.52
CA ALA A 80 10.72 -17.57 -17.72
C ALA A 80 11.78 -18.58 -18.17
N GLU A 81 11.35 -19.81 -18.47
CA GLU A 81 12.17 -20.90 -18.96
C GLU A 81 12.79 -20.58 -20.33
N ASP A 82 12.02 -19.96 -21.24
CA ASP A 82 12.53 -19.52 -22.54
C ASP A 82 13.65 -18.49 -22.38
N ALA A 83 13.46 -17.49 -21.52
CA ALA A 83 14.48 -16.47 -21.30
C ALA A 83 15.76 -17.08 -20.71
N CYS A 84 15.63 -17.97 -19.73
CA CYS A 84 16.77 -18.68 -19.15
C CYS A 84 17.51 -19.49 -20.22
N ARG A 85 16.80 -20.31 -20.99
CA ARG A 85 17.35 -21.12 -22.09
C ARG A 85 18.11 -20.25 -23.09
N ILE A 86 17.48 -19.19 -23.60
CA ILE A 86 18.11 -18.26 -24.56
C ILE A 86 19.42 -17.70 -24.00
N ILE A 87 19.45 -17.32 -22.72
CA ILE A 87 20.65 -16.75 -22.10
C ILE A 87 21.78 -17.78 -21.96
N ALA A 88 21.50 -19.03 -21.59
CA ALA A 88 22.56 -20.07 -21.63
C ALA A 88 22.97 -20.45 -23.04
N ASP A 89 22.06 -20.45 -24.01
CA ASP A 89 22.41 -20.74 -25.40
C ASP A 89 23.39 -19.69 -25.92
N ILE A 90 23.17 -18.41 -25.60
CA ILE A 90 24.13 -17.33 -25.88
C ILE A 90 25.46 -17.60 -25.17
N ALA A 91 25.43 -18.00 -23.89
CA ALA A 91 26.67 -18.29 -23.14
C ALA A 91 27.45 -19.46 -23.79
N THR A 92 26.75 -20.51 -24.21
CA THR A 92 27.32 -21.68 -24.87
C THR A 92 27.91 -21.32 -26.23
N GLN A 93 27.15 -20.62 -27.08
CA GLN A 93 27.58 -20.20 -28.42
C GLN A 93 28.81 -19.28 -28.39
N THR A 94 28.93 -18.46 -27.35
CA THR A 94 30.03 -17.49 -27.18
C THR A 94 31.18 -18.02 -26.34
N GLY A 95 31.12 -19.28 -25.90
CA GLY A 95 32.10 -19.90 -25.01
C GLY A 95 32.27 -19.16 -23.68
N SER A 96 31.21 -18.50 -23.20
CA SER A 96 31.21 -17.75 -21.94
C SER A 96 31.02 -18.68 -20.75
N LYS A 97 31.90 -18.57 -19.74
CA LYS A 97 31.84 -19.35 -18.49
C LYS A 97 31.64 -18.47 -17.26
N LYS A 98 32.23 -17.27 -17.25
CA LYS A 98 32.16 -16.30 -16.16
C LYS A 98 31.23 -15.16 -16.53
N ILE A 99 30.20 -14.97 -15.72
CA ILE A 99 29.14 -14.00 -15.94
C ILE A 99 29.13 -12.99 -14.79
N VAL A 100 29.10 -11.71 -15.12
CA VAL A 100 28.80 -10.64 -14.16
C VAL A 100 27.42 -10.07 -14.44
N LYS A 101 26.60 -9.93 -13.40
CA LYS A 101 25.24 -9.40 -13.51
C LYS A 101 25.13 -8.09 -12.76
N SER A 102 24.51 -7.09 -13.39
CA SER A 102 24.00 -5.92 -12.68
C SER A 102 22.60 -6.25 -12.17
N LYS A 103 22.24 -5.69 -11.02
CA LYS A 103 20.90 -5.83 -10.45
C LYS A 103 19.77 -5.74 -11.48
N SER A 104 18.90 -6.75 -11.48
CA SER A 104 17.73 -6.81 -12.35
C SER A 104 16.61 -7.61 -11.70
N MET A 105 15.49 -6.95 -11.38
CA MET A 105 14.30 -7.65 -10.86
C MET A 105 13.73 -8.66 -11.86
N THR A 106 13.91 -8.44 -13.17
CA THR A 106 13.47 -9.41 -14.19
C THR A 106 14.33 -10.68 -14.17
N ALA A 107 15.62 -10.57 -13.83
CA ALA A 107 16.48 -11.75 -13.65
C ALA A 107 16.09 -12.53 -12.38
N GLU A 108 15.73 -11.82 -11.29
CA GLU A 108 15.19 -12.45 -10.07
C GLU A 108 13.84 -13.11 -10.34
N GLU A 109 12.97 -12.49 -11.14
CA GLU A 109 11.64 -13.03 -11.52
C GLU A 109 11.74 -14.40 -12.17
N ILE A 110 12.78 -14.66 -12.97
CA ILE A 110 12.96 -15.92 -13.70
C ILE A 110 13.95 -16.87 -13.01
N HIS A 111 14.43 -16.52 -11.81
CA HIS A 111 15.45 -17.28 -11.07
C HIS A 111 16.70 -17.58 -11.91
N LEU A 112 17.19 -16.55 -12.64
CA LEU A 112 18.26 -16.72 -13.63
C LEU A 112 19.57 -17.26 -13.03
N ASN A 113 19.99 -16.76 -11.86
CA ASN A 113 21.27 -17.17 -11.26
C ASN A 113 21.29 -18.67 -10.92
N PRO A 114 20.35 -19.21 -10.10
CA PRO A 114 20.29 -20.66 -9.86
C PRO A 114 20.23 -21.49 -11.14
N TRP A 115 19.54 -21.00 -12.18
CA TRP A 115 19.41 -21.71 -13.43
C TRP A 115 20.74 -21.81 -14.20
N LEU A 116 21.48 -20.70 -14.32
CA LEU A 116 22.80 -20.68 -14.97
C LEU A 116 23.86 -21.42 -14.13
N GLU A 117 23.82 -21.29 -12.81
CA GLU A 117 24.73 -21.99 -11.90
C GLU A 117 24.56 -23.52 -12.01
N ASN A 118 23.33 -24.01 -12.16
CA ASN A 118 23.05 -25.44 -12.40
C ASN A 118 23.60 -25.94 -13.75
N GLN A 119 23.87 -25.05 -14.70
CA GLN A 119 24.55 -25.36 -15.97
C GLN A 119 26.08 -25.25 -15.87
N GLY A 120 26.63 -25.04 -14.66
CA GLY A 120 28.06 -24.94 -14.43
C GLY A 120 28.67 -23.57 -14.78
N LEU A 121 27.84 -22.54 -14.98
CA LEU A 121 28.29 -21.17 -15.21
C LEU A 121 28.54 -20.45 -13.88
N GLU A 122 29.59 -19.63 -13.83
CA GLU A 122 29.90 -18.82 -12.66
C GLU A 122 29.20 -17.46 -12.77
N VAL A 123 28.18 -17.19 -11.95
CA VAL A 123 27.42 -15.92 -11.99
C VAL A 123 27.72 -15.09 -10.75
N THR A 124 28.21 -13.86 -10.93
CA THR A 124 28.51 -12.93 -9.83
C THR A 124 27.64 -11.67 -9.92
N GLU A 125 26.91 -11.36 -8.86
CA GLU A 125 26.24 -10.08 -8.69
C GLU A 125 27.21 -8.93 -8.46
N THR A 126 26.92 -7.77 -9.05
CA THR A 126 27.84 -6.63 -9.04
C THR A 126 27.29 -5.38 -8.34
N ASP A 127 25.98 -5.34 -8.08
CA ASP A 127 25.41 -4.35 -7.14
C ASP A 127 25.82 -4.76 -5.72
N LEU A 128 26.31 -3.82 -4.91
CA LEU A 128 26.82 -4.15 -3.57
C LEU A 128 25.76 -4.87 -2.73
N GLY A 129 24.52 -4.39 -2.77
CA GLY A 129 23.42 -4.99 -2.01
C GLY A 129 23.07 -6.39 -2.51
N GLU A 130 22.97 -6.59 -3.82
CA GLU A 130 22.72 -7.91 -4.41
C GLU A 130 23.87 -8.89 -4.15
N TRP A 131 25.12 -8.43 -4.22
CA TRP A 131 26.28 -9.26 -3.93
C TRP A 131 26.29 -9.75 -2.48
N ILE A 132 25.99 -8.87 -1.52
CA ILE A 132 25.87 -9.24 -0.10
C ILE A 132 24.82 -10.33 0.10
N VAL A 133 23.63 -10.20 -0.49
CA VAL A 133 22.57 -11.21 -0.33
C VAL A 133 22.88 -12.51 -1.10
N GLN A 134 23.55 -12.42 -2.26
CA GLN A 134 24.03 -13.59 -3.00
C GLN A 134 25.01 -14.41 -2.15
N LEU A 135 25.98 -13.76 -1.50
CA LEU A 135 26.95 -14.41 -0.61
C LEU A 135 26.27 -15.12 0.57
N ARG A 136 25.13 -14.58 1.03
CA ARG A 136 24.32 -15.16 2.10
C ARG A 136 23.30 -16.20 1.61
N LYS A 137 23.17 -16.39 0.29
CA LYS A 137 22.13 -17.25 -0.34
C LYS A 137 20.71 -16.82 0.05
N GLU A 138 20.50 -15.52 0.16
CA GLU A 138 19.22 -14.88 0.50
C GLU A 138 18.68 -14.14 -0.73
N GLY A 139 17.35 -14.00 -0.82
CA GLY A 139 16.73 -13.09 -1.80
C GLY A 139 16.78 -11.63 -1.34
N PRO A 140 16.53 -10.66 -2.24
CA PRO A 140 16.49 -9.26 -1.87
C PRO A 140 15.34 -8.97 -0.88
N SER A 141 15.59 -8.09 0.09
CA SER A 141 14.56 -7.60 1.04
C SER A 141 13.91 -6.28 0.62
N HIS A 142 14.44 -5.65 -0.44
CA HIS A 142 13.87 -4.46 -1.07
C HIS A 142 14.29 -4.35 -2.54
N MET A 143 13.41 -3.84 -3.41
CA MET A 143 13.68 -3.73 -4.86
C MET A 143 14.80 -2.73 -5.19
N VAL A 144 15.08 -1.74 -4.33
CA VAL A 144 16.15 -0.74 -4.55
C VAL A 144 17.33 -0.94 -3.61
N MET A 145 17.11 -1.48 -2.40
CA MET A 145 18.12 -1.61 -1.34
C MET A 145 18.13 -3.07 -0.81
N PRO A 146 18.69 -4.04 -1.57
CA PRO A 146 18.48 -5.47 -1.35
C PRO A 146 18.82 -5.95 0.06
N ALA A 147 19.92 -5.43 0.61
CA ALA A 147 20.48 -5.79 1.92
C ALA A 147 20.04 -4.87 3.07
N ILE A 148 18.96 -4.09 2.94
CA ILE A 148 18.53 -3.11 3.95
C ILE A 148 18.22 -3.70 5.34
N HIS A 149 17.99 -5.01 5.42
CA HIS A 149 17.75 -5.75 6.66
C HIS A 149 19.04 -6.13 7.41
N LEU A 150 20.22 -5.83 6.86
CA LEU A 150 21.51 -6.18 7.45
C LEU A 150 22.20 -4.95 8.04
N SER A 151 22.85 -5.15 9.19
CA SER A 151 23.69 -4.13 9.82
C SER A 151 25.08 -4.08 9.18
N ARG A 152 25.75 -2.93 9.30
CA ARG A 152 27.17 -2.80 8.90
C ARG A 152 28.10 -3.80 9.59
N TYR A 153 27.76 -4.23 10.81
CA TYR A 153 28.54 -5.21 11.56
C TYR A 153 28.38 -6.62 10.95
N GLN A 154 27.15 -7.03 10.64
CA GLN A 154 26.91 -8.29 9.94
C GLN A 154 27.56 -8.35 8.56
N VAL A 155 27.62 -7.21 7.85
CA VAL A 155 28.34 -7.12 6.57
C VAL A 155 29.86 -7.22 6.78
N ALA A 156 30.39 -6.63 7.86
CA ALA A 156 31.81 -6.75 8.21
C ALA A 156 32.20 -8.19 8.55
N ASP A 157 31.39 -8.90 9.33
CA ASP A 157 31.60 -10.31 9.66
C ASP A 157 31.61 -11.16 8.38
N LEU A 158 30.60 -10.96 7.50
CA LEU A 158 30.52 -11.64 6.21
C LEU A 158 31.77 -11.39 5.33
N PHE A 159 32.23 -10.14 5.25
CA PHE A 159 33.42 -9.81 4.48
C PHE A 159 34.70 -10.34 5.12
N SER A 160 34.73 -10.48 6.44
CA SER A 160 35.86 -11.09 7.16
C SER A 160 35.97 -12.58 6.83
N ASP A 161 34.84 -13.28 6.76
CA ASP A 161 34.80 -14.69 6.34
C ASP A 161 35.29 -14.90 4.90
N ILE A 162 34.89 -14.01 3.99
CA ILE A 162 35.24 -14.07 2.56
C ILE A 162 36.72 -13.72 2.33
N THR A 163 37.21 -12.68 3.00
CA THR A 163 38.59 -12.21 2.85
C THR A 163 39.58 -13.01 3.69
N ARG A 164 39.09 -13.81 4.64
CA ARG A 164 39.89 -14.50 5.68
C ARG A 164 40.73 -13.51 6.52
N GLN A 165 40.27 -12.27 6.63
CA GLN A 165 40.93 -11.19 7.35
C GLN A 165 39.89 -10.33 8.05
N GLN A 166 40.15 -9.91 9.29
CA GLN A 166 39.17 -9.13 10.02
C GLN A 166 38.94 -7.75 9.40
N GLN A 167 37.67 -7.44 9.10
CA GLN A 167 37.25 -6.18 8.51
C GLN A 167 36.63 -5.24 9.56
N ASP A 168 36.92 -3.95 9.42
CA ASP A 168 36.26 -2.90 10.21
C ASP A 168 34.84 -2.65 9.69
N ALA A 169 33.92 -2.33 10.59
CA ALA A 169 32.52 -2.04 10.29
C ALA A 169 32.28 -0.62 9.73
N LYS A 170 33.35 0.16 9.46
CA LYS A 170 33.26 1.44 8.74
C LYS A 170 32.82 1.21 7.29
N ILE A 171 31.81 1.97 6.87
CA ILE A 171 31.17 1.81 5.55
C ILE A 171 32.19 2.01 4.42
N GLU A 172 33.08 2.99 4.53
CA GLU A 172 34.12 3.27 3.54
C GLU A 172 35.07 2.08 3.36
N THR A 173 35.41 1.39 4.46
CA THR A 173 36.26 0.21 4.45
C THR A 173 35.54 -0.96 3.77
N LEU A 174 34.30 -1.24 4.15
CA LEU A 174 33.49 -2.31 3.55
C LEU A 174 33.30 -2.10 2.04
N VAL A 175 33.03 -0.87 1.61
CA VAL A 175 32.91 -0.54 0.18
C VAL A 175 34.24 -0.77 -0.57
N LYS A 176 35.39 -0.46 0.05
CA LYS A 176 36.72 -0.75 -0.53
C LYS A 176 36.95 -2.25 -0.69
N VAL A 177 36.57 -3.06 0.30
CA VAL A 177 36.66 -4.53 0.23
C VAL A 177 35.84 -5.05 -0.95
N ALA A 178 34.55 -4.69 -1.02
CA ALA A 178 33.68 -5.10 -2.11
C ALA A 178 34.24 -4.66 -3.47
N ARG A 179 34.73 -3.42 -3.57
CA ARG A 179 35.38 -2.91 -4.79
C ARG A 179 36.59 -3.76 -5.19
N SER A 180 37.44 -4.14 -4.25
CA SER A 180 38.63 -4.98 -4.52
C SER A 180 38.22 -6.36 -5.04
N GLN A 181 37.26 -7.01 -4.38
CA GLN A 181 36.78 -8.34 -4.76
C GLN A 181 36.09 -8.34 -6.13
N LEU A 182 35.15 -7.42 -6.35
CA LEU A 182 34.39 -7.34 -7.59
C LEU A 182 35.24 -6.89 -8.78
N ARG A 183 36.28 -6.07 -8.57
CA ARG A 183 37.12 -5.56 -9.68
C ARG A 183 37.71 -6.70 -10.51
N LYS A 184 38.23 -7.74 -9.86
CA LYS A 184 38.77 -8.92 -10.52
C LYS A 184 37.71 -9.63 -11.36
N LYS A 185 36.50 -9.80 -10.81
CA LYS A 185 35.39 -10.46 -11.50
C LYS A 185 34.97 -9.73 -12.77
N PHE A 186 34.94 -8.40 -12.77
CA PHE A 186 34.64 -7.62 -13.98
C PHE A 186 35.64 -7.84 -15.12
N PHE A 187 36.93 -7.94 -14.82
CA PHE A 187 37.97 -8.12 -15.84
C PHE A 187 38.05 -9.55 -16.37
N GLU A 188 37.69 -10.54 -15.55
CA GLU A 188 37.68 -11.95 -15.93
C GLU A 188 36.38 -12.41 -16.60
N ALA A 189 35.34 -11.58 -16.56
CA ALA A 189 34.02 -11.95 -17.05
C ALA A 189 33.97 -12.01 -18.59
N ASP A 190 33.35 -13.08 -19.07
CA ASP A 190 33.10 -13.33 -20.48
C ASP A 190 31.85 -12.59 -20.97
N MET A 191 30.81 -12.61 -20.13
CA MET A 191 29.50 -12.06 -20.41
C MET A 191 29.02 -11.15 -19.29
N GLY A 192 28.41 -10.02 -19.66
CA GLY A 192 27.72 -9.11 -18.77
C GLY A 192 26.21 -9.20 -18.96
N ILE A 193 25.44 -9.29 -17.87
CA ILE A 193 23.98 -9.29 -17.92
C ILE A 193 23.45 -8.04 -17.22
N THR A 194 22.65 -7.23 -17.91
CA THR A 194 21.98 -6.06 -17.32
C THR A 194 20.46 -6.15 -17.40
N GLY A 195 19.78 -5.39 -16.55
CA GLY A 195 18.36 -5.07 -16.74
C GLY A 195 18.17 -3.84 -17.64
N ALA A 196 16.93 -3.36 -17.71
CA ALA A 196 16.59 -2.04 -18.23
C ALA A 196 15.43 -1.41 -17.42
N ASN A 197 15.55 -0.12 -17.11
CA ASN A 197 14.46 0.65 -16.51
C ASN A 197 13.39 1.00 -17.57
N TYR A 198 13.83 1.21 -18.81
CA TYR A 198 13.00 1.44 -19.99
C TYR A 198 13.76 1.11 -21.28
N ALA A 199 13.03 0.87 -22.36
CA ALA A 199 13.56 0.56 -23.70
C ALA A 199 12.84 1.43 -24.76
N ILE A 200 13.57 2.23 -25.51
CA ILE A 200 13.04 3.23 -26.44
C ILE A 200 12.87 2.62 -27.83
N ALA A 201 11.61 2.48 -28.26
CA ALA A 201 11.24 1.87 -29.54
C ALA A 201 11.79 2.63 -30.75
N GLU A 202 11.84 3.96 -30.69
CA GLU A 202 12.33 4.81 -31.78
C GLU A 202 13.79 4.56 -32.16
N THR A 203 14.64 4.19 -31.20
CA THR A 203 16.09 4.14 -31.37
C THR A 203 16.70 2.79 -31.03
N GLY A 204 15.92 1.81 -30.56
CA GLY A 204 16.46 0.53 -30.07
C GLY A 204 17.34 0.68 -28.82
N THR A 205 17.19 1.78 -28.08
CA THR A 205 18.06 2.13 -26.94
C THR A 205 17.46 1.65 -25.62
N ILE A 206 18.28 1.06 -24.74
CA ILE A 206 17.89 0.79 -23.34
C ILE A 206 18.44 1.87 -22.42
N GLY A 207 17.73 2.15 -21.32
CA GLY A 207 18.21 3.01 -20.25
C GLY A 207 18.29 2.31 -18.90
N ILE A 208 19.36 2.60 -18.17
CA ILE A 208 19.69 2.01 -16.88
C ILE A 208 19.95 3.15 -15.90
N VAL A 209 19.24 3.14 -14.77
CA VAL A 209 19.28 4.16 -13.73
C VAL A 209 19.90 3.55 -12.48
N THR A 210 21.08 4.03 -12.07
CA THR A 210 21.89 3.44 -10.99
C THR A 210 22.59 4.50 -10.14
N ASN A 211 22.81 4.17 -8.87
CA ASN A 211 23.67 4.94 -7.96
C ASN A 211 25.11 4.41 -7.92
N GLU A 212 25.35 3.25 -8.50
CA GLU A 212 26.67 2.62 -8.59
C GLU A 212 27.12 2.55 -10.05
N GLY A 213 28.42 2.76 -10.31
CA GLY A 213 28.99 2.67 -11.65
C GLY A 213 29.13 1.24 -12.19
N ASN A 214 28.67 0.23 -11.44
CA ASN A 214 28.88 -1.19 -11.72
C ASN A 214 28.15 -1.65 -12.98
N ALA A 215 26.92 -1.17 -13.23
CA ALA A 215 26.17 -1.53 -14.44
C ALA A 215 26.90 -1.13 -15.73
N ARG A 216 27.62 0.00 -15.72
CA ARG A 216 28.46 0.41 -16.86
C ARG A 216 29.58 -0.60 -17.09
N LEU A 217 30.27 -1.04 -16.03
CA LEU A 217 31.32 -2.05 -16.13
C LEU A 217 30.77 -3.39 -16.63
N VAL A 218 29.59 -3.81 -16.18
CA VAL A 218 28.89 -5.01 -16.69
C VAL A 218 28.60 -4.89 -18.19
N SER A 219 28.11 -3.74 -18.67
CA SER A 219 27.79 -3.58 -20.09
C SER A 219 29.01 -3.34 -20.99
N THR A 220 30.12 -2.83 -20.45
CA THR A 220 31.27 -2.35 -21.26
C THR A 220 32.60 -3.03 -21.00
N LEU A 221 32.72 -4.03 -20.11
CA LEU A 221 33.96 -4.82 -19.99
C LEU A 221 33.87 -6.20 -20.66
N PRO A 222 32.85 -7.04 -20.40
CA PRO A 222 32.74 -8.38 -20.99
C PRO A 222 32.50 -8.37 -22.50
N ARG A 223 33.05 -9.33 -23.24
CA ARG A 223 32.95 -9.37 -24.72
C ARG A 223 31.50 -9.55 -25.23
N VAL A 224 30.63 -10.14 -24.42
CA VAL A 224 29.20 -10.28 -24.68
C VAL A 224 28.40 -9.46 -23.66
N HIS A 225 27.41 -8.70 -24.13
CA HIS A 225 26.44 -8.02 -23.28
C HIS A 225 25.03 -8.52 -23.57
N VAL A 226 24.33 -8.99 -22.55
CA VAL A 226 22.92 -9.38 -22.62
C VAL A 226 22.09 -8.42 -21.76
N ALA A 227 21.08 -7.79 -22.37
CA ALA A 227 20.09 -7.00 -21.64
C ALA A 227 18.76 -7.78 -21.54
N LEU A 228 18.30 -8.04 -20.31
CA LEU A 228 17.06 -8.74 -20.01
C LEU A 228 16.01 -7.77 -19.45
N PHE A 229 14.87 -7.66 -20.11
CA PHE A 229 13.77 -6.81 -19.64
C PHE A 229 12.41 -7.27 -20.13
N GLY A 230 11.36 -6.92 -19.38
CA GLY A 230 9.99 -7.24 -19.76
C GLY A 230 9.46 -6.34 -20.86
N ILE A 231 8.50 -6.82 -21.65
CA ILE A 231 7.80 -6.00 -22.66
C ILE A 231 7.13 -4.75 -22.05
N ASP A 232 6.86 -4.73 -20.75
CA ASP A 232 6.33 -3.57 -20.01
C ASP A 232 7.31 -2.39 -19.93
N LYS A 233 8.57 -2.58 -20.36
CA LYS A 233 9.62 -1.55 -20.35
C LYS A 233 9.66 -0.69 -21.62
N LEU A 234 8.96 -1.08 -22.67
CA LEU A 234 8.94 -0.33 -23.92
C LEU A 234 8.31 1.06 -23.73
N LEU A 235 8.94 2.05 -24.35
CA LEU A 235 8.49 3.45 -24.45
C LEU A 235 8.64 3.93 -25.90
N PRO A 236 7.86 4.93 -26.34
CA PRO A 236 7.90 5.40 -27.72
C PRO A 236 9.24 6.10 -28.05
N SER A 237 9.63 7.09 -27.25
CA SER A 237 10.76 7.98 -27.51
C SER A 237 11.56 8.28 -26.24
N ILE A 238 12.65 9.05 -26.41
CA ILE A 238 13.45 9.56 -25.29
C ILE A 238 12.66 10.51 -24.38
N LYS A 239 11.66 11.23 -24.91
CA LYS A 239 10.84 12.17 -24.13
C LYS A 239 10.13 11.47 -22.98
N GLU A 240 9.49 10.34 -23.27
CA GLU A 240 8.82 9.55 -22.23
C GLU A 240 9.81 8.98 -21.21
N ALA A 241 11.00 8.55 -21.66
CA ALA A 241 12.04 8.06 -20.78
C ALA A 241 12.54 9.15 -19.81
N LEU A 242 12.67 10.40 -20.26
CA LEU A 242 12.99 11.55 -19.41
C LEU A 242 11.89 11.81 -18.37
N SER A 243 10.61 11.66 -18.73
CA SER A 243 9.51 11.75 -17.75
C SER A 243 9.60 10.65 -16.69
N ILE A 244 9.98 9.42 -17.06
CA ILE A 244 10.26 8.35 -16.07
C ILE A 244 11.42 8.73 -15.14
N ASN A 245 12.49 9.34 -15.67
CA ASN A 245 13.63 9.81 -14.87
C ASN A 245 13.28 10.94 -13.90
N ARG A 246 12.23 11.72 -14.17
CA ARG A 246 11.72 12.72 -13.21
C ARG A 246 11.11 12.07 -11.98
N VAL A 247 10.44 10.92 -12.12
CA VAL A 247 9.73 10.28 -11.00
C VAL A 247 10.49 9.15 -10.31
N LEU A 248 11.29 8.37 -11.05
CA LEU A 248 11.85 7.13 -10.54
C LEU A 248 12.83 7.36 -9.38
N PRO A 249 13.89 8.20 -9.50
CA PRO A 249 14.83 8.46 -8.41
C PRO A 249 14.17 9.10 -7.19
N ARG A 250 13.27 10.06 -7.42
CA ARG A 250 12.55 10.77 -6.36
C ARG A 250 11.67 9.84 -5.53
N ASN A 251 11.05 8.84 -6.17
CA ASN A 251 10.25 7.83 -5.50
C ASN A 251 11.06 6.64 -4.97
N ALA A 252 12.29 6.43 -5.45
CA ALA A 252 13.12 5.31 -5.01
C ALA A 252 13.95 5.67 -3.78
N THR A 253 14.74 6.73 -3.89
CA THR A 253 15.76 7.13 -2.91
C THR A 253 15.58 8.56 -2.40
N GLY A 254 14.56 9.28 -2.88
CA GLY A 254 14.37 10.69 -2.53
C GLY A 254 15.42 11.60 -3.16
N GLN A 255 16.06 11.18 -4.25
CA GLN A 255 17.05 11.97 -5.00
C GLN A 255 16.39 12.63 -6.22
N ALA A 256 16.84 13.83 -6.59
CA ALA A 256 16.36 14.49 -7.81
C ALA A 256 16.75 13.71 -9.09
N ILE A 257 17.94 13.11 -9.08
CA ILE A 257 18.45 12.18 -10.09
C ILE A 257 19.46 11.25 -9.42
N THR A 258 19.67 10.04 -9.97
CA THR A 258 20.72 9.14 -9.50
C THR A 258 22.10 9.55 -10.02
N SER A 259 23.16 8.97 -9.46
CA SER A 259 24.54 9.26 -9.89
C SER A 259 24.80 8.92 -11.37
N TYR A 260 24.11 7.91 -11.91
CA TYR A 260 24.24 7.49 -13.30
C TYR A 260 22.88 7.25 -13.96
N VAL A 261 22.71 7.78 -15.17
CA VAL A 261 21.66 7.41 -16.12
C VAL A 261 22.37 7.02 -17.42
N THR A 262 22.50 5.72 -17.66
CA THR A 262 23.25 5.17 -18.80
C THR A 262 22.29 4.77 -19.90
N TRP A 263 22.63 5.12 -21.15
CA TRP A 263 21.85 4.81 -22.34
C TRP A 263 22.72 3.98 -23.29
N ILE A 264 22.18 2.86 -23.79
CA ILE A 264 22.93 1.92 -24.63
C ILE A 264 22.12 1.66 -25.90
N THR A 265 22.65 2.11 -27.03
CA THR A 265 22.00 2.03 -28.36
C THR A 265 22.56 0.90 -29.23
N GLY A 266 23.74 0.36 -28.89
CA GLY A 266 24.41 -0.68 -29.65
C GLY A 266 25.71 -1.13 -29.00
N PRO A 267 26.39 -2.14 -29.58
CA PRO A 267 27.64 -2.66 -29.06
C PRO A 267 28.76 -1.61 -29.12
N SER A 268 29.55 -1.53 -28.05
CA SER A 268 30.78 -0.73 -28.03
C SER A 268 31.94 -1.47 -28.71
N GLU A 269 33.00 -0.75 -29.07
CA GLU A 269 34.24 -1.36 -29.55
C GLU A 269 34.85 -2.32 -28.50
N CYS A 270 35.51 -3.37 -28.99
CA CYS A 270 36.21 -4.35 -28.17
C CYS A 270 37.41 -4.91 -28.93
N LYS A 271 38.60 -4.39 -28.63
CA LYS A 271 39.84 -4.77 -29.33
C LYS A 271 40.30 -6.20 -29.06
N THR A 272 39.74 -6.86 -28.04
CA THR A 272 40.14 -8.21 -27.62
C THR A 272 39.40 -9.32 -28.36
N VAL A 273 38.46 -9.01 -29.26
CA VAL A 273 37.76 -9.98 -30.11
C VAL A 273 38.05 -9.73 -31.59
N PRO A 274 38.06 -10.77 -32.46
CA PRO A 274 38.43 -10.63 -33.88
C PRO A 274 37.62 -9.58 -34.65
N GLU A 275 36.31 -9.49 -34.35
CA GLU A 275 35.35 -8.56 -34.95
C GLU A 275 35.57 -7.10 -34.50
N LYS A 276 36.47 -6.86 -33.54
CA LYS A 276 36.78 -5.57 -32.91
C LYS A 276 35.57 -4.84 -32.28
N LYS A 277 34.41 -5.50 -32.21
CA LYS A 277 33.16 -5.03 -31.62
C LYS A 277 32.59 -6.09 -30.69
N ARG A 278 31.86 -5.67 -29.67
CA ARG A 278 31.16 -6.57 -28.74
C ARG A 278 29.97 -7.21 -29.41
N GLN A 279 29.58 -8.38 -28.92
CA GLN A 279 28.26 -8.94 -29.22
C GLN A 279 27.25 -8.42 -28.21
N MET A 280 26.11 -7.93 -28.69
CA MET A 280 25.04 -7.41 -27.84
C MET A 280 23.73 -8.13 -28.16
N HIS A 281 23.07 -8.60 -27.11
CA HIS A 281 21.81 -9.33 -27.17
C HIS A 281 20.76 -8.64 -26.29
N MET A 282 19.52 -8.60 -26.75
CA MET A 282 18.38 -8.13 -25.99
C MET A 282 17.36 -9.25 -25.86
N VAL A 283 17.14 -9.73 -24.64
CA VAL A 283 16.14 -10.75 -24.32
C VAL A 283 14.90 -10.04 -23.76
N ILE A 284 13.84 -10.00 -24.57
CA ILE A 284 12.59 -9.31 -24.23
C ILE A 284 11.59 -10.36 -23.73
N LEU A 285 11.21 -10.24 -22.46
CA LEU A 285 10.38 -11.20 -21.75
C LEU A 285 8.89 -10.79 -21.73
N ASP A 286 8.02 -11.71 -22.12
CA ASP A 286 6.57 -11.59 -21.89
C ASP A 286 6.20 -12.08 -20.48
N ASN A 287 6.37 -13.38 -20.19
CA ASN A 287 5.98 -14.03 -18.93
C ASN A 287 4.55 -13.65 -18.50
N GLY A 288 3.61 -13.66 -19.44
CA GLY A 288 2.20 -13.32 -19.23
C GLY A 288 1.86 -11.83 -19.19
N ARG A 289 2.79 -10.91 -19.47
CA ARG A 289 2.53 -9.46 -19.54
C ARG A 289 1.54 -9.08 -20.64
N LYS A 290 1.56 -9.73 -21.81
CA LYS A 290 0.58 -9.51 -22.90
C LYS A 290 -0.84 -9.82 -22.41
N ARG A 291 -1.00 -10.90 -21.64
CA ARG A 291 -2.28 -11.26 -21.04
C ARG A 291 -2.74 -10.22 -20.01
N ILE A 292 -1.84 -9.75 -19.14
CA ILE A 292 -2.15 -8.69 -18.16
C ILE A 292 -2.52 -7.38 -18.87
N ALA A 293 -1.83 -7.02 -19.96
CA ALA A 293 -2.08 -5.81 -20.73
C ALA A 293 -3.51 -5.75 -21.30
N ASN A 294 -4.08 -6.91 -21.63
CA ASN A 294 -5.43 -7.05 -22.14
C ASN A 294 -6.49 -7.21 -21.04
N ASP A 295 -6.08 -7.34 -19.77
CA ASP A 295 -7.01 -7.49 -18.66
C ASP A 295 -7.60 -6.11 -18.26
N PRO A 296 -8.93 -5.95 -18.27
CA PRO A 296 -9.57 -4.65 -18.01
C PRO A 296 -9.38 -4.14 -16.58
N VAL A 297 -9.05 -5.02 -15.64
CA VAL A 297 -8.81 -4.67 -14.23
C VAL A 297 -7.31 -4.55 -13.97
N PHE A 298 -6.49 -5.47 -14.50
CA PHE A 298 -5.09 -5.63 -14.10
C PHE A 298 -4.06 -5.00 -15.04
N ALA A 299 -4.44 -4.51 -16.23
CA ALA A 299 -3.52 -3.78 -17.12
C ALA A 299 -2.69 -2.67 -16.42
N PRO A 300 -3.25 -1.88 -15.46
CA PRO A 300 -2.48 -0.86 -14.75
C PRO A 300 -1.26 -1.38 -13.97
N VAL A 301 -1.18 -2.68 -13.65
CA VAL A 301 0.01 -3.28 -13.00
C VAL A 301 1.28 -3.04 -13.81
N LEU A 302 1.17 -3.04 -15.14
CA LEU A 302 2.29 -2.84 -16.07
C LEU A 302 2.75 -1.37 -16.16
N GLN A 303 2.05 -0.44 -15.49
CA GLN A 303 2.49 0.94 -15.37
C GLN A 303 3.64 1.13 -14.37
N CYS A 304 4.00 0.09 -13.61
CA CYS A 304 4.97 0.19 -12.55
C CYS A 304 6.39 0.56 -13.06
N VAL A 305 6.93 1.67 -12.54
CA VAL A 305 8.32 2.11 -12.80
C VAL A 305 9.35 1.44 -11.89
N ARG A 306 8.94 0.47 -11.05
CA ARG A 306 9.80 -0.32 -10.14
C ARG A 306 10.62 0.51 -9.14
N CYS A 307 10.09 1.64 -8.66
CA CYS A 307 10.78 2.51 -7.70
C CYS A 307 10.78 2.01 -6.24
N GLY A 308 9.90 1.08 -5.85
CA GLY A 308 9.83 0.62 -4.45
C GLY A 308 9.08 1.51 -3.46
N ALA A 309 8.64 2.72 -3.86
CA ALA A 309 7.89 3.64 -3.01
C ALA A 309 6.73 3.00 -2.23
N CYS A 310 6.02 2.04 -2.86
CA CYS A 310 4.90 1.34 -2.24
C CYS A 310 5.28 0.45 -1.05
N ALA A 311 6.54 -0.02 -0.97
CA ALA A 311 7.09 -0.71 0.20
C ALA A 311 7.46 0.32 1.28
N ASN A 312 8.16 1.38 0.89
CA ASN A 312 8.68 2.41 1.80
C ASN A 312 7.60 3.11 2.65
N VAL A 313 6.38 3.25 2.12
CA VAL A 313 5.25 3.84 2.87
C VAL A 313 4.32 2.82 3.52
N CYS A 314 4.54 1.53 3.31
CA CYS A 314 3.65 0.49 3.80
C CYS A 314 3.88 0.26 5.30
N PRO A 315 2.85 0.45 6.16
CA PRO A 315 3.00 0.25 7.60
C PRO A 315 3.30 -1.22 7.94
N VAL A 316 2.83 -2.17 7.13
CA VAL A 316 3.13 -3.60 7.34
C VAL A 316 4.57 -3.92 6.94
N TYR A 317 5.05 -3.39 5.80
CA TYR A 317 6.43 -3.60 5.35
C TYR A 317 7.42 -3.13 6.40
N ARG A 318 7.15 -1.95 6.99
CA ARG A 318 7.96 -1.38 8.07
C ARG A 318 8.11 -2.32 9.27
N MET A 319 7.11 -3.17 9.55
CA MET A 319 7.15 -4.09 10.69
C MET A 319 7.88 -5.40 10.37
N VAL A 320 7.72 -5.95 9.16
CA VAL A 320 8.15 -7.33 8.85
C VAL A 320 9.19 -7.47 7.74
N GLY A 321 9.53 -6.38 7.03
CA GLY A 321 10.48 -6.38 5.92
C GLY A 321 10.00 -7.13 4.65
N GLY A 322 10.84 -7.13 3.62
CA GLY A 322 10.47 -7.64 2.29
C GLY A 322 10.48 -9.15 2.13
N HIS A 323 11.30 -9.86 2.92
CA HIS A 323 11.29 -11.33 2.93
C HIS A 323 9.97 -11.92 3.44
N ARG A 324 9.16 -11.11 4.13
CA ARG A 324 7.86 -11.49 4.67
C ARG A 324 6.69 -10.85 3.91
N LEU A 325 6.86 -9.62 3.43
CA LEU A 325 5.87 -8.87 2.63
C LEU A 325 6.27 -8.77 1.15
N GLY A 326 6.35 -9.94 0.50
CA GLY A 326 6.71 -10.11 -0.90
C GLY A 326 7.09 -11.56 -1.19
N TYR A 327 7.38 -11.84 -2.46
CA TYR A 327 8.08 -13.06 -2.85
C TYR A 327 9.37 -12.67 -3.58
N ILE A 328 9.31 -12.42 -4.88
CA ILE A 328 10.41 -11.79 -5.64
C ILE A 328 10.25 -10.27 -5.67
N TYR A 329 9.08 -9.82 -6.12
CA TYR A 329 8.71 -8.42 -6.02
C TYR A 329 8.17 -8.10 -4.63
N ILE A 330 8.46 -6.88 -4.15
CA ILE A 330 8.27 -6.48 -2.76
C ILE A 330 7.35 -5.25 -2.68
N GLY A 331 6.66 -5.10 -1.55
CA GLY A 331 5.69 -4.03 -1.34
C GLY A 331 4.37 -4.32 -2.05
N ALA A 332 3.48 -3.33 -2.10
CA ALA A 332 2.12 -3.53 -2.60
C ALA A 332 2.05 -4.02 -4.06
N ILE A 333 2.98 -3.61 -4.93
CA ILE A 333 3.07 -4.16 -6.30
C ILE A 333 3.42 -5.65 -6.29
N GLY A 334 4.30 -6.08 -5.38
CA GLY A 334 4.72 -7.46 -5.24
C GLY A 334 3.59 -8.41 -4.85
N LEU A 335 2.65 -7.93 -4.00
CA LEU A 335 1.45 -8.69 -3.62
C LEU A 335 0.58 -9.03 -4.84
N ILE A 336 0.61 -8.20 -5.88
CA ILE A 336 -0.15 -8.39 -7.12
C ILE A 336 0.66 -9.23 -8.11
N THR A 337 1.90 -8.84 -8.41
CA THR A 337 2.71 -9.51 -9.44
C THR A 337 3.11 -10.93 -9.06
N THR A 338 3.13 -11.28 -7.76
CA THR A 338 3.35 -12.66 -7.33
C THR A 338 2.28 -13.60 -7.89
N TYR A 339 1.01 -13.18 -7.93
CA TYR A 339 -0.07 -14.00 -8.51
C TYR A 339 0.18 -14.28 -9.99
N PHE A 340 0.61 -13.27 -10.74
CA PHE A 340 0.79 -13.37 -12.19
C PHE A 340 2.06 -14.12 -12.61
N PHE A 341 3.17 -13.91 -11.91
CA PHE A 341 4.48 -14.44 -12.32
C PHE A 341 4.91 -15.70 -11.54
N HIS A 342 4.37 -15.91 -10.34
CA HIS A 342 4.74 -17.05 -9.48
C HIS A 342 3.52 -17.83 -9.00
N GLY A 343 2.33 -17.50 -9.50
CA GLY A 343 1.10 -18.23 -9.24
C GLY A 343 0.44 -17.95 -7.89
N ARG A 344 -0.80 -18.43 -7.81
CA ARG A 344 -1.70 -18.23 -6.65
C ARG A 344 -1.18 -18.81 -5.34
N GLN A 345 -0.42 -19.90 -5.36
CA GLN A 345 0.04 -20.56 -4.13
C GLN A 345 0.97 -19.65 -3.31
N HIS A 346 1.82 -18.88 -3.97
CA HIS A 346 2.65 -17.87 -3.32
C HIS A 346 1.85 -16.61 -2.94
N ALA A 347 0.85 -16.23 -3.75
CA ALA A 347 0.09 -15.00 -3.54
C ALA A 347 -0.97 -15.08 -2.42
N LYS A 348 -1.61 -16.24 -2.20
CA LYS A 348 -2.83 -16.37 -1.37
C LYS A 348 -2.69 -15.86 0.06
N HIS A 349 -1.50 -16.01 0.66
CA HIS A 349 -1.23 -15.51 2.00
C HIS A 349 -0.74 -14.06 1.99
N LEU A 350 -0.05 -13.62 0.94
CA LEU A 350 0.52 -12.28 0.84
C LEU A 350 -0.56 -11.20 0.73
N VAL A 351 -1.57 -11.43 -0.11
CA VAL A 351 -2.66 -10.46 -0.36
C VAL A 351 -3.53 -10.16 0.87
N GLN A 352 -3.55 -11.08 1.83
CA GLN A 352 -4.26 -10.91 3.10
C GLN A 352 -3.58 -9.90 4.03
N ASN A 353 -2.27 -9.66 3.89
CA ASN A 353 -1.54 -8.70 4.73
C ASN A 353 -1.79 -7.23 4.38
N CYS A 354 -2.58 -6.95 3.36
CA CYS A 354 -2.90 -5.58 3.01
C CYS A 354 -4.02 -5.03 3.92
N THR A 355 -3.69 -3.99 4.71
CA THR A 355 -4.63 -3.23 5.55
C THR A 355 -5.59 -2.34 4.74
N ASN A 356 -5.38 -2.22 3.42
CA ASN A 356 -6.15 -1.38 2.51
C ASN A 356 -6.07 0.14 2.82
N CYS A 357 -5.01 0.60 3.49
CA CYS A 357 -4.89 2.00 3.93
C CYS A 357 -4.57 3.03 2.83
N GLY A 358 -4.33 2.61 1.58
CA GLY A 358 -4.12 3.53 0.45
C GLY A 358 -2.80 4.30 0.43
N ALA A 359 -1.88 4.11 1.39
CA ALA A 359 -0.58 4.79 1.40
C ALA A 359 0.21 4.54 0.10
N CYS A 360 0.21 3.30 -0.38
CA CYS A 360 0.87 2.92 -1.63
C CYS A 360 0.23 3.55 -2.88
N LYS A 361 -1.08 3.80 -2.90
CA LYS A 361 -1.78 4.52 -3.98
C LYS A 361 -1.34 5.97 -4.01
N ALA A 362 -1.33 6.63 -2.84
CA ALA A 362 -0.99 8.05 -2.71
C ALA A 362 0.45 8.40 -3.17
N VAL A 363 1.38 7.44 -3.12
CA VAL A 363 2.78 7.66 -3.56
C VAL A 363 3.13 7.00 -4.88
N CYS A 364 2.19 6.31 -5.54
CA CYS A 364 2.50 5.52 -6.72
C CYS A 364 2.88 6.43 -7.90
N ALA A 365 4.15 6.40 -8.31
CA ALA A 365 4.63 7.11 -9.49
C ALA A 365 3.90 6.73 -10.78
N GLY A 366 3.41 5.48 -10.86
CA GLY A 366 2.65 4.99 -12.02
C GLY A 366 1.14 5.21 -11.93
N GLY A 367 0.64 5.92 -10.90
CA GLY A 367 -0.80 6.19 -10.74
C GLY A 367 -1.66 4.94 -10.47
N ILE A 368 -1.07 3.85 -9.98
CA ILE A 368 -1.76 2.55 -9.83
C ILE A 368 -2.58 2.53 -8.53
N ASP A 369 -3.84 2.13 -8.62
CA ASP A 369 -4.68 1.82 -7.45
C ASP A 369 -4.33 0.44 -6.87
N LEU A 370 -3.15 0.36 -6.27
CA LEU A 370 -2.60 -0.86 -5.66
C LEU A 370 -3.54 -1.52 -4.61
N PRO A 371 -4.17 -0.80 -3.66
CA PRO A 371 -5.04 -1.45 -2.68
C PRO A 371 -6.26 -2.11 -3.34
N ARG A 372 -6.88 -1.46 -4.35
CA ARG A 372 -7.97 -2.06 -5.13
C ARG A 372 -7.52 -3.35 -5.80
N LEU A 373 -6.40 -3.31 -6.55
CA LEU A 373 -5.92 -4.48 -7.28
C LEU A 373 -5.54 -5.64 -6.36
N ILE A 374 -4.97 -5.37 -5.17
CA ILE A 374 -4.71 -6.42 -4.17
C ILE A 374 -6.02 -7.10 -3.73
N LYS A 375 -7.11 -6.34 -3.57
CA LYS A 375 -8.40 -6.92 -3.17
C LYS A 375 -9.08 -7.67 -4.31
N GLU A 376 -8.91 -7.24 -5.55
CA GLU A 376 -9.35 -8.00 -6.72
C GLU A 376 -8.61 -9.35 -6.83
N ILE A 377 -7.29 -9.39 -6.61
CA ILE A 377 -6.55 -10.66 -6.53
C ILE A 377 -7.04 -11.51 -5.35
N HIS A 378 -7.28 -10.90 -4.19
CA HIS A 378 -7.76 -11.65 -3.02
C HIS A 378 -9.12 -12.31 -3.28
N ALA A 379 -10.07 -11.60 -3.90
CA ALA A 379 -11.36 -12.16 -4.31
C ALA A 379 -11.16 -13.25 -5.36
N LYS A 380 -10.38 -13.00 -6.42
CA LYS A 380 -10.10 -13.97 -7.48
C LYS A 380 -9.51 -15.29 -6.97
N ILE A 381 -8.60 -15.23 -5.99
CA ILE A 381 -8.06 -16.44 -5.36
C ILE A 381 -9.14 -17.22 -4.61
N GLN A 382 -10.06 -16.54 -3.93
CA GLN A 382 -11.18 -17.20 -3.22
C GLN A 382 -12.23 -17.76 -4.18
N ASP A 383 -12.51 -17.07 -5.29
CA ASP A 383 -13.38 -17.59 -6.35
C ASP A 383 -12.80 -18.89 -6.95
N GLU A 384 -11.47 -18.99 -7.05
CA GLU A 384 -10.75 -20.15 -7.61
C GLU A 384 -10.54 -21.31 -6.61
N GLU A 385 -10.28 -21.02 -5.33
CA GLU A 385 -9.99 -22.05 -4.30
C GLU A 385 -11.17 -22.34 -3.36
N GLY A 386 -12.25 -21.58 -3.46
CA GLY A 386 -13.35 -21.58 -2.51
C GLY A 386 -13.17 -20.56 -1.39
N HIS A 387 -14.28 -19.95 -1.00
CA HIS A 387 -14.30 -18.96 0.06
C HIS A 387 -14.21 -19.62 1.45
N PRO A 388 -13.36 -19.10 2.36
CA PRO A 388 -13.31 -19.59 3.73
C PRO A 388 -14.67 -19.50 4.43
N LEU A 389 -15.00 -20.50 5.26
CA LEU A 389 -16.28 -20.53 5.99
C LEU A 389 -16.56 -19.25 6.78
N LYS A 390 -15.52 -18.68 7.41
CA LYS A 390 -15.61 -17.42 8.17
C LYS A 390 -16.04 -16.24 7.29
N SER A 391 -15.51 -16.12 6.07
CA SER A 391 -15.86 -15.03 5.16
C SER A 391 -17.26 -15.24 4.58
N LEU A 392 -17.61 -16.47 4.19
CA LEU A 392 -18.96 -16.83 3.72
C LEU A 392 -20.04 -16.52 4.77
N MET A 393 -19.80 -16.88 6.03
CA MET A 393 -20.74 -16.60 7.12
C MET A 393 -20.90 -15.10 7.34
N LEU A 394 -19.80 -14.33 7.33
CA LEU A 394 -19.87 -12.87 7.39
C LEU A 394 -20.67 -12.30 6.22
N GLY A 395 -20.42 -12.77 4.99
CA GLY A 395 -21.15 -12.37 3.80
C GLY A 395 -22.65 -12.64 3.93
N LYS A 396 -23.04 -13.87 4.30
CA LYS A 396 -24.44 -14.25 4.52
C LYS A 396 -25.12 -13.39 5.58
N VAL A 397 -24.45 -13.15 6.71
CA VAL A 397 -24.96 -12.30 7.78
C VAL A 397 -25.18 -10.87 7.28
N LEU A 398 -24.17 -10.25 6.66
CA LEU A 398 -24.27 -8.87 6.21
C LEU A 398 -25.30 -8.66 5.09
N LYS A 399 -25.51 -9.66 4.23
CA LYS A 399 -26.56 -9.64 3.20
C LYS A 399 -27.97 -9.61 3.78
N SER A 400 -28.19 -10.20 4.96
CA SER A 400 -29.50 -10.19 5.61
C SER A 400 -29.51 -9.18 6.73
N ARG A 401 -30.03 -7.97 6.47
CA ARG A 401 -30.22 -6.92 7.48
C ARG A 401 -30.90 -7.44 8.75
N LYS A 402 -31.97 -8.23 8.60
CA LYS A 402 -32.70 -8.83 9.72
C LYS A 402 -31.79 -9.74 10.54
N LEU A 403 -31.09 -10.68 9.89
CA LEU A 403 -30.17 -11.59 10.58
C LEU A 403 -29.04 -10.83 11.27
N PHE A 404 -28.40 -9.88 10.58
CA PHE A 404 -27.32 -9.08 11.13
C PHE A 404 -27.74 -8.32 12.40
N HIS A 405 -28.88 -7.61 12.35
CA HIS A 405 -29.36 -6.85 13.49
C HIS A 405 -29.82 -7.76 14.63
N THR A 406 -30.50 -8.87 14.34
CA THR A 406 -30.89 -9.85 15.36
C THR A 406 -29.66 -10.43 16.05
N LEU A 407 -28.62 -10.81 15.31
CA LEU A 407 -27.37 -11.32 15.90
C LEU A 407 -26.69 -10.29 16.81
N LEU A 408 -26.63 -9.02 16.40
CA LEU A 408 -26.06 -7.97 17.25
C LEU A 408 -26.88 -7.74 18.53
N ARG A 409 -28.22 -7.72 18.43
CA ARG A 409 -29.12 -7.60 19.61
C ARG A 409 -29.02 -8.81 20.54
N THR A 410 -28.93 -10.02 20.00
CA THR A 410 -28.72 -11.21 20.82
C THR A 410 -27.35 -11.16 21.49
N ALA A 411 -26.32 -10.72 20.77
CA ALA A 411 -24.98 -10.58 21.32
C ALA A 411 -24.90 -9.53 22.44
N SER A 412 -25.65 -8.42 22.38
CA SER A 412 -25.69 -7.43 23.48
C SER A 412 -26.23 -8.01 24.78
N LEU A 413 -27.20 -8.93 24.70
CA LEU A 413 -27.74 -9.65 25.86
C LEU A 413 -26.78 -10.73 26.36
N VAL A 414 -26.20 -11.53 25.45
CA VAL A 414 -25.35 -12.68 25.79
C VAL A 414 -23.98 -12.26 26.34
N GLN A 415 -23.46 -11.10 25.96
CA GLN A 415 -22.16 -10.61 26.44
C GLN A 415 -22.18 -10.08 27.88
N LYS A 416 -23.36 -9.85 28.50
CA LYS A 416 -23.47 -9.22 29.84
C LYS A 416 -22.61 -9.88 30.93
N PRO A 417 -22.47 -11.22 30.99
CA PRO A 417 -21.60 -11.86 31.96
C PRO A 417 -20.10 -11.54 31.78
N VAL A 418 -19.66 -11.19 30.56
CA VAL A 418 -18.25 -10.88 30.25
C VAL A 418 -17.93 -9.39 30.19
N THR A 419 -18.93 -8.50 30.27
CA THR A 419 -18.71 -7.04 30.35
C THR A 419 -18.59 -6.54 31.78
N GLY A 420 -19.26 -7.18 32.75
CA GLY A 420 -19.19 -6.82 34.17
C GLY A 420 -19.49 -5.35 34.41
N GLU A 421 -20.55 -4.81 33.81
CA GLU A 421 -20.98 -3.40 33.92
C GLU A 421 -20.08 -2.35 33.24
N THR A 422 -19.02 -2.73 32.51
CA THR A 422 -18.24 -1.78 31.71
C THR A 422 -18.69 -1.77 30.24
N GLN A 423 -18.31 -0.71 29.50
CA GLN A 423 -18.53 -0.63 28.05
C GLN A 423 -17.59 -1.56 27.23
N TYR A 424 -16.87 -2.47 27.88
CA TYR A 424 -15.84 -3.30 27.27
C TYR A 424 -15.97 -4.77 27.66
N LEU A 425 -15.51 -5.67 26.80
CA LEU A 425 -15.40 -7.09 27.10
C LEU A 425 -14.18 -7.30 28.04
N ARG A 426 -14.41 -7.65 29.32
CA ARG A 426 -13.36 -7.83 30.35
C ARG A 426 -12.50 -9.07 30.11
N HIS A 427 -13.12 -10.15 29.65
CA HIS A 427 -12.45 -11.39 29.29
C HIS A 427 -12.93 -11.83 27.92
N LEU A 428 -12.08 -11.74 26.89
CA LEU A 428 -12.32 -12.49 25.68
C LEU A 428 -12.29 -13.98 26.07
N PRO A 429 -13.34 -14.77 25.77
CA PRO A 429 -13.29 -16.22 25.95
C PRO A 429 -12.01 -16.75 25.32
N MET A 430 -11.30 -17.69 25.96
CA MET A 430 -10.03 -18.27 25.45
C MET A 430 -10.11 -18.81 24.00
N ILE A 431 -11.33 -19.00 23.47
CA ILE A 431 -11.66 -19.31 22.08
C ILE A 431 -11.25 -18.20 21.10
N PHE A 432 -11.22 -16.93 21.54
CA PHE A 432 -10.61 -15.83 20.82
C PHE A 432 -9.16 -15.71 21.29
N SER A 433 -8.23 -16.21 20.46
CA SER A 433 -6.78 -16.35 20.74
C SER A 433 -6.20 -15.29 21.70
N LYS A 434 -5.29 -15.72 22.60
CA LYS A 434 -4.42 -14.86 23.42
C LYS A 434 -3.80 -13.70 22.63
N ASP A 435 -3.57 -13.92 21.34
CA ASP A 435 -3.00 -12.93 20.43
C ASP A 435 -3.85 -11.66 20.29
N HIS A 436 -5.15 -11.69 20.61
CA HIS A 436 -6.03 -10.52 20.54
C HIS A 436 -6.01 -9.64 21.79
N ASN A 437 -5.31 -10.04 22.86
CA ASN A 437 -5.23 -9.32 24.13
C ASN A 437 -4.30 -8.09 24.10
N PHE A 438 -4.21 -7.40 22.96
CA PHE A 438 -3.41 -6.19 22.80
C PHE A 438 -4.27 -4.91 22.75
N LYS A 439 -5.59 -5.08 22.71
CA LYS A 439 -6.58 -4.02 22.79
C LYS A 439 -7.82 -4.54 23.49
N VAL A 440 -8.48 -3.69 24.27
CA VAL A 440 -9.80 -3.99 24.81
C VAL A 440 -10.83 -3.85 23.68
N LEU A 441 -11.79 -4.77 23.60
CA LEU A 441 -12.88 -4.69 22.63
C LEU A 441 -14.12 -4.05 23.26
N PRO A 442 -14.80 -3.14 22.56
CA PRO A 442 -16.02 -2.54 23.06
C PRO A 442 -17.17 -3.56 23.05
N ALA A 443 -18.08 -3.41 24.02
CA ALA A 443 -19.31 -4.18 24.10
C ALA A 443 -20.35 -3.62 23.10
N ILE A 444 -21.25 -4.48 22.64
CA ILE A 444 -22.43 -4.04 21.87
C ILE A 444 -23.41 -3.34 22.81
N THR A 445 -23.95 -2.18 22.46
CA THR A 445 -24.88 -1.47 23.35
C THR A 445 -26.21 -2.21 23.50
N ASP A 446 -26.83 -2.13 24.69
CA ASP A 446 -28.18 -2.64 24.96
C ASP A 446 -29.24 -1.87 24.16
N GLN A 447 -29.02 -0.57 23.94
CA GLN A 447 -29.91 0.30 23.15
C GLN A 447 -29.16 0.96 21.99
N PRO A 448 -29.21 0.33 20.79
CA PRO A 448 -28.67 0.90 19.56
C PRO A 448 -29.23 2.28 19.25
N PHE A 449 -28.45 3.11 18.54
CA PHE A 449 -28.87 4.47 18.17
C PHE A 449 -30.22 4.47 17.43
N ARG A 450 -30.44 3.50 16.53
CA ARG A 450 -31.69 3.35 15.79
C ARG A 450 -32.95 3.26 16.66
N ASP A 451 -32.84 2.69 17.86
CA ASP A 451 -33.97 2.54 18.78
C ASP A 451 -34.20 3.81 19.59
N ARG A 452 -33.17 4.67 19.69
CA ARG A 452 -33.18 5.90 20.46
C ARG A 452 -33.51 7.12 19.59
N PHE A 453 -33.35 7.02 18.28
CA PHE A 453 -33.49 8.15 17.35
C PHE A 453 -34.82 8.90 17.50
N GLN A 454 -35.96 8.18 17.57
CA GLN A 454 -37.28 8.81 17.70
C GLN A 454 -37.45 9.59 19.02
N ALA A 455 -36.82 9.13 20.10
CA ALA A 455 -36.87 9.81 21.39
C ALA A 455 -35.88 11.00 21.46
N LEU A 456 -34.77 10.92 20.72
CA LEU A 456 -33.70 11.92 20.75
C LEU A 456 -33.89 13.07 19.75
N TYR A 457 -34.67 12.84 18.69
CA TYR A 457 -34.84 13.80 17.61
C TYR A 457 -36.29 14.26 17.50
N SER A 458 -36.47 15.58 17.39
CA SER A 458 -37.73 16.20 17.02
C SER A 458 -37.53 16.99 15.72
N PRO A 459 -38.45 16.88 14.74
CA PRO A 459 -38.34 17.63 13.50
C PRO A 459 -38.19 19.13 13.74
N VAL A 460 -37.16 19.72 13.13
CA VAL A 460 -36.93 21.17 13.18
C VAL A 460 -37.89 21.91 12.23
N ARG A 461 -38.40 23.07 12.67
CA ARG A 461 -39.19 23.97 11.81
C ARG A 461 -38.25 24.86 10.99
N ARG A 462 -38.53 25.02 9.69
CA ARG A 462 -37.72 25.83 8.74
C ARG A 462 -36.23 25.44 8.77
N PRO A 463 -35.89 24.21 8.32
CA PRO A 463 -34.52 23.74 8.39
C PRO A 463 -33.58 24.56 7.51
N VAL A 464 -32.33 24.69 7.95
CA VAL A 464 -31.24 25.26 7.15
C VAL A 464 -30.91 24.35 5.96
N CYS A 465 -30.92 23.04 6.18
CA CYS A 465 -30.79 22.03 5.15
C CYS A 465 -31.39 20.68 5.61
N LYS A 466 -31.61 19.77 4.67
CA LYS A 466 -32.06 18.39 4.95
C LYS A 466 -30.97 17.37 4.69
N ILE A 467 -30.68 16.53 5.68
CA ILE A 467 -29.71 15.44 5.56
C ILE A 467 -30.35 14.09 5.87
N ALA A 468 -29.80 13.03 5.28
CA ALA A 468 -30.01 11.67 5.75
C ALA A 468 -28.76 11.18 6.49
N LEU A 469 -28.92 10.66 7.70
CA LEU A 469 -27.82 10.17 8.52
C LEU A 469 -27.51 8.70 8.21
N PHE A 470 -26.32 8.44 7.68
CA PHE A 470 -25.78 7.09 7.55
C PHE A 470 -24.94 6.73 8.78
N SER A 471 -25.52 5.95 9.71
CA SER A 471 -24.89 5.60 10.99
C SER A 471 -23.78 4.55 10.85
N GLY A 472 -23.86 3.70 9.82
CA GLY A 472 -23.05 2.48 9.74
C GLY A 472 -23.33 1.52 10.90
N CYS A 473 -22.59 0.42 10.98
CA CYS A 473 -22.83 -0.62 11.99
C CYS A 473 -22.20 -0.33 13.36
N VAL A 474 -20.98 0.23 13.38
CA VAL A 474 -20.24 0.41 14.66
C VAL A 474 -20.84 1.55 15.48
N GLN A 475 -21.21 2.68 14.88
CA GLN A 475 -21.78 3.77 15.67
C GLN A 475 -23.22 3.48 16.08
N ASP A 476 -23.98 2.72 15.28
CA ASP A 476 -25.34 2.35 15.65
C ASP A 476 -25.38 1.35 16.83
N PHE A 477 -24.54 0.31 16.80
CA PHE A 477 -24.60 -0.80 17.76
C PHE A 477 -23.46 -0.84 18.79
N VAL A 478 -22.45 0.02 18.71
CA VAL A 478 -21.29 0.00 19.62
C VAL A 478 -21.04 1.36 20.25
N TYR A 479 -21.07 2.44 19.46
CA TYR A 479 -20.81 3.81 19.91
C TYR A 479 -21.96 4.79 19.59
N PRO A 480 -23.21 4.53 20.06
CA PRO A 480 -24.35 5.40 19.77
C PRO A 480 -24.15 6.83 20.26
N GLU A 481 -23.35 7.03 21.32
CA GLU A 481 -23.03 8.33 21.89
C GLU A 481 -22.37 9.28 20.87
N GLN A 482 -21.67 8.74 19.87
CA GLN A 482 -21.03 9.55 18.82
C GLN A 482 -22.05 10.19 17.88
N LEU A 483 -23.11 9.46 17.55
CA LEU A 483 -24.21 9.95 16.71
C LEU A 483 -25.09 10.92 17.50
N GLU A 484 -25.32 10.65 18.78
CA GLU A 484 -26.03 11.57 19.68
C GLU A 484 -25.33 12.92 19.83
N ALA A 485 -24.01 12.91 19.96
CA ALA A 485 -23.23 14.15 20.04
C ALA A 485 -23.39 14.99 18.77
N ALA A 486 -23.33 14.37 17.58
CA ALA A 486 -23.59 15.07 16.33
C ALA A 486 -25.05 15.55 16.20
N LEU A 487 -26.02 14.76 16.66
CA LEU A 487 -27.44 15.12 16.62
C LEU A 487 -27.74 16.38 17.44
N LYS A 488 -27.05 16.56 18.59
CA LYS A 488 -27.15 17.80 19.39
C LYS A 488 -26.70 19.03 18.59
N LEU A 489 -25.58 18.93 17.86
CA LEU A 489 -25.10 19.99 16.98
C LEU A 489 -26.09 20.27 15.84
N PHE A 490 -26.57 19.22 15.17
CA PHE A 490 -27.53 19.35 14.06
C PHE A 490 -28.84 19.99 14.50
N ARG A 491 -29.36 19.62 15.68
CA ARG A 491 -30.56 20.23 16.24
C ARG A 491 -30.35 21.72 16.54
N HIS A 492 -29.25 22.07 17.20
CA HIS A 492 -28.92 23.47 17.50
C HIS A 492 -28.83 24.32 16.22
N ALA A 493 -28.19 23.78 15.19
CA ALA A 493 -28.03 24.45 13.91
C ALA A 493 -29.25 24.31 12.96
N LYS A 494 -30.40 23.83 13.46
CA LYS A 494 -31.65 23.67 12.71
C LYS A 494 -31.50 22.84 11.43
N VAL A 495 -30.68 21.79 11.46
CA VAL A 495 -30.56 20.80 10.38
C VAL A 495 -31.67 19.77 10.52
N HIS A 496 -32.42 19.51 9.45
CA HIS A 496 -33.39 18.41 9.44
C HIS A 496 -32.65 17.10 9.18
N VAL A 497 -32.81 16.14 10.10
CA VAL A 497 -32.17 14.83 10.03
C VAL A 497 -33.21 13.76 9.77
N GLU A 498 -33.08 13.07 8.65
CA GLU A 498 -33.78 11.81 8.38
C GLU A 498 -32.87 10.62 8.72
N PHE A 499 -33.44 9.57 9.30
CA PHE A 499 -32.70 8.35 9.63
C PHE A 499 -33.40 7.12 9.05
N PRO A 500 -33.01 6.65 7.84
CA PRO A 500 -33.65 5.51 7.21
C PRO A 500 -33.33 4.22 7.98
N LEU A 501 -34.35 3.59 8.59
CA LEU A 501 -34.20 2.36 9.37
C LEU A 501 -33.80 1.13 8.54
N ASP A 502 -34.02 1.20 7.22
CA ASP A 502 -33.65 0.15 6.26
C ASP A 502 -32.16 0.17 5.88
N GLN A 503 -31.39 1.18 6.30
CA GLN A 503 -29.94 1.16 6.14
C GLN A 503 -29.29 0.01 6.94
N SER A 504 -28.15 -0.47 6.45
CA SER A 504 -27.41 -1.60 7.02
C SER A 504 -25.91 -1.25 7.19
N CYS A 505 -25.05 -2.26 7.35
CA CYS A 505 -23.61 -2.10 7.21
C CYS A 505 -23.28 -1.49 5.84
N CYS A 506 -22.17 -0.74 5.74
CA CYS A 506 -21.72 -0.19 4.46
C CYS A 506 -21.25 -1.26 3.45
N GLY A 507 -20.92 -2.49 3.89
CA GLY A 507 -20.42 -3.56 3.02
C GLY A 507 -18.88 -3.67 2.93
N LEU A 508 -18.14 -2.67 3.43
CA LEU A 508 -16.67 -2.67 3.39
C LEU A 508 -16.02 -3.92 4.03
N PRO A 509 -16.47 -4.43 5.21
CA PRO A 509 -15.87 -5.64 5.79
C PRO A 509 -15.99 -6.88 4.90
N ALA A 510 -17.10 -7.03 4.16
CA ALA A 510 -17.28 -8.12 3.20
C ALA A 510 -16.26 -8.00 2.06
N LEU A 511 -16.11 -6.80 1.48
CA LEU A 511 -15.11 -6.54 0.44
C LEU A 511 -13.69 -6.85 0.93
N MET A 512 -13.35 -6.45 2.16
CA MET A 512 -12.03 -6.72 2.74
C MET A 512 -11.75 -8.21 2.96
N MET A 513 -12.79 -9.02 3.12
CA MET A 513 -12.72 -10.47 3.25
C MET A 513 -12.80 -11.23 1.93
N GLY A 514 -12.90 -10.55 0.79
CA GLY A 514 -13.01 -11.20 -0.53
C GLY A 514 -14.45 -11.51 -0.93
N GLU A 515 -15.45 -11.19 -0.10
CA GLU A 515 -16.87 -11.45 -0.35
C GLU A 515 -17.49 -10.33 -1.21
N LYS A 516 -17.08 -10.25 -2.48
CA LYS A 516 -17.43 -9.15 -3.39
C LYS A 516 -18.93 -9.08 -3.69
N GLU A 517 -19.58 -10.21 -3.93
CA GLU A 517 -21.03 -10.24 -4.17
C GLU A 517 -21.82 -9.82 -2.93
N ALA A 518 -21.39 -10.22 -1.72
CA ALA A 518 -22.02 -9.73 -0.50
C ALA A 518 -21.85 -8.21 -0.33
N ALA A 519 -20.68 -7.66 -0.62
CA ALA A 519 -20.45 -6.22 -0.58
C ALA A 519 -21.33 -5.46 -1.58
N LYS A 520 -21.50 -6.01 -2.79
CA LYS A 520 -22.36 -5.47 -3.85
C LYS A 520 -23.83 -5.49 -3.46
N GLU A 521 -24.35 -6.61 -2.95
CA GLU A 521 -25.74 -6.72 -2.48
C GLU A 521 -26.03 -5.73 -1.33
N VAL A 522 -25.11 -5.60 -0.38
CA VAL A 522 -25.23 -4.64 0.72
C VAL A 522 -25.19 -3.19 0.21
N GLY A 523 -24.36 -2.90 -0.79
CA GLY A 523 -24.35 -1.60 -1.47
C GLY A 523 -25.70 -1.26 -2.10
N LEU A 524 -26.33 -2.21 -2.80
CA LEU A 524 -27.67 -2.05 -3.39
C LEU A 524 -28.76 -1.82 -2.33
N GLN A 525 -28.69 -2.51 -1.18
CA GLN A 525 -29.62 -2.30 -0.07
C GLN A 525 -29.54 -0.87 0.47
N ASN A 526 -28.33 -0.34 0.65
CA ASN A 526 -28.15 1.02 1.12
C ASN A 526 -28.59 2.05 0.07
N ILE A 527 -28.31 1.85 -1.22
CA ILE A 527 -28.83 2.75 -2.26
C ILE A 527 -30.36 2.81 -2.20
N LYS A 528 -31.02 1.64 -2.11
CA LYS A 528 -32.48 1.56 -2.01
C LYS A 528 -33.03 2.25 -0.76
N ALA A 529 -32.36 2.12 0.39
CA ALA A 529 -32.81 2.71 1.66
C ALA A 529 -32.79 4.25 1.66
N PHE A 530 -32.00 4.88 0.77
CA PHE A 530 -31.87 6.33 0.68
C PHE A 530 -32.52 6.92 -0.58
N GLU A 531 -32.93 6.08 -1.54
CA GLU A 531 -33.41 6.50 -2.86
C GLU A 531 -34.66 7.42 -2.78
N SER A 532 -35.58 7.15 -1.86
CA SER A 532 -36.84 7.89 -1.75
C SER A 532 -36.80 9.06 -0.75
N LEU A 533 -35.64 9.39 -0.19
CA LEU A 533 -35.52 10.44 0.83
C LEU A 533 -35.28 11.81 0.19
N ASP A 534 -36.02 12.81 0.63
CA ASP A 534 -35.83 14.21 0.24
C ASP A 534 -34.69 14.86 1.05
N CYS A 535 -33.46 14.44 0.75
CA CYS A 535 -32.26 14.97 1.38
C CYS A 535 -31.26 15.53 0.37
N GLU A 536 -30.57 16.59 0.80
CA GLU A 536 -29.49 17.24 0.04
C GLU A 536 -28.17 16.48 0.24
N TYR A 537 -27.92 15.99 1.46
CA TYR A 537 -26.68 15.32 1.84
C TYR A 537 -26.92 14.03 2.61
N ILE A 538 -26.04 13.05 2.43
CA ILE A 538 -25.97 11.83 3.24
C ILE A 538 -24.76 11.94 4.16
N VAL A 539 -24.97 12.27 5.43
CA VAL A 539 -23.87 12.50 6.38
C VAL A 539 -23.53 11.22 7.11
N THR A 540 -22.24 10.89 7.22
CA THR A 540 -21.75 9.79 8.06
C THR A 540 -20.58 10.23 8.92
N LEU A 541 -20.49 9.69 10.13
CA LEU A 541 -19.39 9.94 11.05
C LEU A 541 -18.28 8.86 10.91
N CYS A 542 -18.34 8.04 9.86
CA CYS A 542 -17.33 7.01 9.62
C CYS A 542 -16.61 7.26 8.31
N ALA A 543 -15.35 7.72 8.37
CA ALA A 543 -14.53 7.91 7.18
C ALA A 543 -14.43 6.64 6.30
N SER A 544 -14.41 5.45 6.92
CA SER A 544 -14.39 4.18 6.18
C SER A 544 -15.69 3.91 5.43
N CYS A 545 -16.84 4.20 6.04
CA CYS A 545 -18.13 4.10 5.37
C CYS A 545 -18.20 5.12 4.23
N ALA A 546 -17.90 6.39 4.49
CA ALA A 546 -17.91 7.45 3.49
C ALA A 546 -17.05 7.10 2.27
N SER A 547 -15.80 6.66 2.48
CA SER A 547 -14.90 6.29 1.38
C SER A 547 -15.39 5.07 0.60
N HIS A 548 -15.92 4.05 1.29
CA HIS A 548 -16.46 2.87 0.62
C HIS A 548 -17.70 3.19 -0.22
N LEU A 549 -18.65 3.92 0.37
CA LEU A 549 -19.87 4.34 -0.29
C LEU A 549 -19.55 5.23 -1.50
N LYS A 550 -18.56 6.14 -1.41
CA LYS A 550 -18.16 7.01 -2.53
C LYS A 550 -17.36 6.33 -3.63
N ASN A 551 -16.36 5.54 -3.28
CA ASN A 551 -15.31 5.13 -4.23
C ASN A 551 -15.43 3.68 -4.68
N HIS A 552 -16.11 2.82 -3.91
CA HIS A 552 -16.14 1.38 -4.16
C HIS A 552 -17.54 0.90 -4.54
N VAL A 553 -18.59 1.37 -3.88
CA VAL A 553 -19.97 0.97 -4.20
C VAL A 553 -20.34 1.28 -5.66
N PRO A 554 -20.06 2.47 -6.24
CA PRO A 554 -20.37 2.74 -7.64
C PRO A 554 -19.75 1.74 -8.61
N ASP A 555 -18.51 1.32 -8.36
CA ASP A 555 -17.82 0.32 -9.18
C ASP A 555 -18.43 -1.08 -8.99
N LEU A 556 -18.77 -1.47 -7.75
CA LEU A 556 -19.35 -2.78 -7.44
C LEU A 556 -20.74 -2.98 -8.08
N VAL A 557 -21.55 -1.93 -8.12
CA VAL A 557 -22.93 -2.00 -8.63
C VAL A 557 -23.10 -1.39 -10.03
N LYS A 558 -22.00 -1.02 -10.70
CA LYS A 558 -22.01 -0.28 -11.96
C LYS A 558 -22.94 -0.87 -13.01
N SER A 559 -22.96 -2.20 -13.13
CA SER A 559 -23.77 -2.94 -14.11
C SER A 559 -25.26 -3.02 -13.76
N ILE A 560 -25.66 -2.72 -12.53
CA ILE A 560 -27.04 -2.91 -12.04
C ILE A 560 -27.70 -1.56 -11.70
N ALA A 561 -26.98 -0.69 -11.00
CA ALA A 561 -27.52 0.55 -10.43
C ALA A 561 -26.56 1.74 -10.61
N GLY A 562 -25.75 1.76 -11.68
CA GLY A 562 -24.67 2.74 -11.86
C GLY A 562 -25.11 4.20 -11.68
N LYS A 563 -26.20 4.64 -12.33
CA LYS A 563 -26.72 6.02 -12.20
C LYS A 563 -27.12 6.34 -10.75
N LYS A 564 -27.98 5.49 -10.16
CA LYS A 564 -28.44 5.63 -8.76
C LYS A 564 -27.28 5.61 -7.76
N ALA A 565 -26.27 4.78 -8.01
CA ALA A 565 -25.09 4.70 -7.17
C ALA A 565 -24.24 5.96 -7.23
N LEU A 566 -24.10 6.59 -8.41
CA LEU A 566 -23.42 7.88 -8.56
C LEU A 566 -24.18 9.01 -7.87
N GLU A 567 -25.51 9.06 -8.01
CA GLU A 567 -26.37 10.04 -7.32
C GLU A 567 -26.26 9.88 -5.79
N PHE A 568 -26.42 8.65 -5.28
CA PHE A 568 -26.24 8.33 -3.87
C PHE A 568 -24.85 8.74 -3.36
N SER A 569 -23.79 8.37 -4.08
CA SER A 569 -22.40 8.64 -3.71
C SER A 569 -22.05 10.13 -3.74
N GLY A 570 -22.65 10.88 -4.67
CA GLY A 570 -22.49 12.33 -4.80
C GLY A 570 -22.99 13.09 -3.58
N LYS A 571 -24.03 12.57 -2.90
CA LYS A 571 -24.58 13.17 -1.67
C LYS A 571 -23.80 12.82 -0.41
N VAL A 572 -22.96 11.78 -0.42
CA VAL A 572 -22.26 11.34 0.79
C VAL A 572 -21.30 12.42 1.28
N MET A 573 -21.29 12.72 2.58
CA MET A 573 -20.31 13.60 3.22
C MET A 573 -19.89 13.00 4.55
N VAL A 574 -18.62 13.18 4.90
CA VAL A 574 -18.15 12.86 6.25
C VAL A 574 -18.48 14.03 7.18
N PHE A 575 -18.66 13.76 8.47
CA PHE A 575 -19.09 14.75 9.47
C PHE A 575 -18.26 16.04 9.45
N SER A 576 -16.93 15.97 9.44
CA SER A 576 -16.09 17.17 9.45
C SER A 576 -16.29 18.04 8.22
N GLN A 577 -16.42 17.40 7.06
CA GLN A 577 -16.62 18.07 5.79
C GLN A 577 -17.98 18.76 5.74
N PHE A 578 -19.03 18.09 6.23
CA PHE A 578 -20.37 18.66 6.31
C PHE A 578 -20.41 19.86 7.24
N VAL A 579 -19.84 19.75 8.44
CA VAL A 579 -19.83 20.85 9.41
C VAL A 579 -19.07 22.06 8.88
N ASN A 580 -17.90 21.88 8.26
CA ASN A 580 -17.15 23.03 7.73
C ASN A 580 -17.75 23.64 6.46
N LYS A 581 -18.21 22.82 5.51
CA LYS A 581 -18.53 23.29 4.16
C LYS A 581 -20.00 23.60 3.94
N VAL A 582 -20.89 23.04 4.77
CA VAL A 582 -22.34 23.22 4.64
C VAL A 582 -22.90 23.95 5.86
N LEU A 583 -22.55 23.49 7.07
CA LEU A 583 -23.14 24.06 8.29
C LEU A 583 -22.49 25.36 8.73
N GLY A 584 -21.18 25.48 8.56
CA GLY A 584 -20.37 26.55 9.12
C GLY A 584 -19.91 26.27 10.57
N PRO A 585 -18.64 26.59 10.92
CA PRO A 585 -18.10 26.34 12.25
C PRO A 585 -18.65 27.28 13.35
N GLU A 586 -19.44 28.29 13.02
CA GLU A 586 -20.01 29.27 13.95
C GLU A 586 -20.99 28.67 14.95
N HIS A 587 -21.56 27.50 14.66
CA HIS A 587 -22.44 26.77 15.58
C HIS A 587 -21.70 26.05 16.70
N ILE A 588 -20.36 26.00 16.61
CA ILE A 588 -19.51 25.25 17.54
C ILE A 588 -19.17 26.12 18.75
N LYS A 589 -19.33 25.54 19.93
CA LYS A 589 -18.88 26.13 21.19
C LYS A 589 -17.36 25.95 21.30
N SER A 590 -16.67 27.07 21.51
CA SER A 590 -15.29 27.04 21.98
C SER A 590 -15.27 26.67 23.46
N VAL A 591 -14.54 25.62 23.80
CA VAL A 591 -14.31 25.19 25.18
C VAL A 591 -12.87 25.48 25.59
N SER A 592 -12.68 25.98 26.81
CA SER A 592 -11.34 26.04 27.40
C SER A 592 -11.05 24.67 28.03
N ARG A 593 -10.14 23.91 27.41
CA ARG A 593 -9.63 22.64 27.95
C ARG A 593 -8.15 22.82 28.29
N SER A 594 -7.76 22.45 29.50
CA SER A 594 -6.36 22.23 29.86
C SER A 594 -5.87 20.94 29.18
N GLY A 595 -4.81 21.02 28.38
CA GLY A 595 -4.23 19.85 27.72
C GLY A 595 -3.95 20.03 26.24
N LYS A 596 -3.32 19.01 25.63
CA LYS A 596 -2.99 18.98 24.19
C LYS A 596 -3.79 17.90 23.48
N THR A 597 -4.26 18.23 22.29
CA THR A 597 -5.07 17.35 21.43
C THR A 597 -4.29 16.95 20.18
N ALA A 598 -4.02 15.66 20.03
CA ALA A 598 -3.54 15.09 18.78
C ALA A 598 -4.70 14.64 17.90
N PHE A 599 -4.50 14.64 16.58
CA PHE A 599 -5.43 14.05 15.63
C PHE A 599 -4.81 12.80 14.99
N HIS A 600 -5.58 11.71 14.93
CA HIS A 600 -5.30 10.63 13.99
C HIS A 600 -6.18 10.82 12.77
N SER A 601 -5.55 11.08 11.62
CA SER A 601 -6.24 11.13 10.34
C SER A 601 -6.51 9.71 9.82
N PRO A 602 -7.77 9.24 9.79
CA PRO A 602 -8.08 7.91 9.26
C PRO A 602 -7.62 7.80 7.81
N CYS A 603 -7.10 6.64 7.43
CA CYS A 603 -6.58 6.44 6.07
C CYS A 603 -7.64 6.63 4.98
N HIS A 604 -8.88 6.20 5.24
CA HIS A 604 -10.01 6.41 4.33
C HIS A 604 -10.50 7.87 4.30
N LEU A 605 -10.10 8.72 5.25
CA LEU A 605 -10.36 10.15 5.24
C LEU A 605 -9.32 10.88 4.36
N CYS A 606 -8.05 10.86 4.77
CA CYS A 606 -7.01 11.65 4.11
C CYS A 606 -6.59 11.11 2.75
N ARG A 607 -6.64 9.78 2.53
CA ARG A 607 -6.26 9.17 1.23
C ARG A 607 -7.47 8.68 0.46
N GLY A 608 -8.51 8.23 1.15
CA GLY A 608 -9.75 7.76 0.52
C GLY A 608 -10.61 8.91 0.00
N LEU A 609 -10.73 10.00 0.76
CA LEU A 609 -11.57 11.15 0.40
C LEU A 609 -10.78 12.43 0.11
N GLY A 610 -9.48 12.44 0.35
CA GLY A 610 -8.64 13.63 0.20
C GLY A 610 -8.89 14.70 1.26
N ILE A 611 -9.58 14.37 2.36
CA ILE A 611 -9.95 15.31 3.42
C ILE A 611 -8.87 15.27 4.50
N LYS A 612 -8.21 16.40 4.74
CA LYS A 612 -7.11 16.52 5.72
C LYS A 612 -7.33 17.63 6.73
N ASP A 613 -7.76 18.79 6.27
CA ASP A 613 -7.79 20.00 7.09
C ASP A 613 -9.12 20.19 7.80
N ASP A 614 -10.24 19.71 7.22
CA ASP A 614 -11.57 19.89 7.80
C ASP A 614 -11.65 19.47 9.29
N PRO A 615 -11.17 18.27 9.71
CA PRO A 615 -11.19 17.87 11.11
C PRO A 615 -10.32 18.75 12.02
N LYS A 616 -9.18 19.23 11.52
CA LYS A 616 -8.21 20.03 12.29
C LYS A 616 -8.76 21.42 12.55
N GLU A 617 -9.41 22.00 11.55
CA GLU A 617 -10.11 23.26 11.72
C GLU A 617 -11.19 23.16 12.79
N LEU A 618 -11.96 22.06 12.80
CA LEU A 618 -12.98 21.83 13.84
C LEU A 618 -12.38 21.66 15.25
N ILE A 619 -11.26 20.94 15.37
CA ILE A 619 -10.52 20.83 16.63
C ILE A 619 -10.09 22.23 17.10
N PHE A 620 -9.51 23.04 16.23
CA PHE A 620 -9.10 24.40 16.55
C PHE A 620 -10.29 25.29 16.96
N LYS A 621 -11.38 25.29 16.17
CA LYS A 621 -12.59 26.10 16.43
C LYS A 621 -13.31 25.70 17.71
N SER A 622 -13.19 24.44 18.12
CA SER A 622 -13.72 23.96 19.41
C SER A 622 -12.89 24.42 20.63
N GLY A 623 -11.81 25.17 20.44
CA GLY A 623 -10.98 25.71 21.54
C GLY A 623 -9.91 24.74 22.07
N HIS A 624 -9.70 23.61 21.39
CA HIS A 624 -8.66 22.64 21.76
C HIS A 624 -7.28 23.04 21.23
N THR A 625 -6.23 22.79 22.02
CA THR A 625 -4.85 23.04 21.62
C THR A 625 -4.33 21.87 20.76
N TYR A 626 -4.41 22.01 19.45
CA TYR A 626 -3.94 20.98 18.52
C TYR A 626 -2.41 20.85 18.51
N VAL A 627 -1.92 19.60 18.56
CA VAL A 627 -0.50 19.25 18.34
C VAL A 627 -0.39 18.23 17.21
N LYS A 628 0.54 18.47 16.28
CA LYS A 628 0.82 17.57 15.17
C LYS A 628 1.69 16.40 15.64
N THR A 629 1.38 15.20 15.16
CA THR A 629 2.15 13.97 15.45
C THR A 629 2.93 13.52 14.20
N ASP A 630 4.05 12.80 14.36
CA ASP A 630 4.92 12.41 13.23
C ASP A 630 4.24 11.33 12.36
N GLU A 631 3.35 10.52 12.96
CA GLU A 631 2.62 9.44 12.32
C GLU A 631 1.14 9.76 12.07
N GLU A 632 0.71 11.03 12.14
CA GLU A 632 -0.69 11.48 12.03
C GLU A 632 -1.52 10.71 10.97
N GLU A 633 -1.01 10.67 9.74
CA GLU A 633 -1.64 10.03 8.57
C GLU A 633 -1.30 8.54 8.40
N THR A 634 -0.46 7.96 9.25
CA THR A 634 -0.13 6.52 9.20
C THR A 634 -1.29 5.67 9.71
N CYS A 635 -1.48 4.49 9.14
CA CYS A 635 -2.54 3.56 9.53
C CYS A 635 -2.45 3.20 11.03
N CYS A 636 -3.59 3.16 11.73
CA CYS A 636 -3.67 2.71 13.13
C CYS A 636 -3.53 1.19 13.33
N GLY A 637 -3.43 0.41 12.26
CA GLY A 637 -3.29 -1.05 12.31
C GLY A 637 -4.61 -1.83 12.42
N PHE A 638 -5.78 -1.16 12.43
CA PHE A 638 -7.07 -1.86 12.48
C PHE A 638 -7.34 -2.70 11.23
N GLY A 639 -7.40 -2.06 10.06
CA GLY A 639 -7.63 -2.70 8.76
C GLY A 639 -8.85 -3.64 8.72
N GLY A 640 -9.84 -3.43 9.59
CA GLY A 640 -10.99 -4.31 9.76
C GLY A 640 -10.56 -5.72 10.18
N SER A 641 -10.81 -6.68 9.30
CA SER A 641 -10.45 -8.08 9.48
C SER A 641 -8.94 -8.34 9.52
N PHE A 642 -8.11 -7.39 9.05
CA PHE A 642 -6.65 -7.48 9.20
C PHE A 642 -6.24 -7.64 10.67
N SER A 643 -6.76 -6.81 11.59
CA SER A 643 -6.41 -6.93 13.02
C SER A 643 -6.84 -8.26 13.65
N ALA A 644 -7.87 -8.91 13.09
CA ALA A 644 -8.30 -10.23 13.50
C ALA A 644 -7.42 -11.35 12.90
N ASN A 645 -6.95 -11.17 11.67
CA ASN A 645 -6.17 -12.20 10.98
C ASN A 645 -4.66 -12.13 11.31
N PHE A 646 -4.14 -10.92 11.56
CA PHE A 646 -2.73 -10.63 11.84
C PHE A 646 -2.58 -9.76 13.11
N PRO A 647 -2.98 -10.30 14.28
CA PRO A 647 -3.00 -9.54 15.53
C PRO A 647 -1.61 -9.03 15.96
N SER A 648 -0.55 -9.82 15.81
CA SER A 648 0.82 -9.44 16.19
C SER A 648 1.31 -8.22 15.39
N VAL A 649 1.16 -8.24 14.07
CA VAL A 649 1.50 -7.09 13.21
C VAL A 649 0.61 -5.87 13.51
N SER A 650 -0.69 -6.10 13.74
CA SER A 650 -1.64 -5.03 14.10
C SER A 650 -1.26 -4.34 15.40
N ARG A 651 -0.80 -5.10 16.41
CA ARG A 651 -0.30 -4.60 17.69
C ARG A 651 0.91 -3.71 17.51
N GLU A 652 1.91 -4.13 16.74
CA GLU A 652 3.13 -3.31 16.56
C GLU A 652 2.82 -1.98 15.84
N ILE A 653 1.91 -1.98 14.86
CA ILE A 653 1.45 -0.74 14.20
C ILE A 653 0.71 0.17 15.19
N LEU A 654 -0.11 -0.41 16.07
CA LEU A 654 -0.85 0.32 17.11
C LEU A 654 0.08 0.92 18.16
N ASN A 655 1.02 0.13 18.70
CA ASN A 655 1.98 0.58 19.72
C ASN A 655 2.71 1.83 19.24
N ARG A 656 3.28 1.75 18.03
CA ARG A 656 3.95 2.88 17.39
C ARG A 656 3.08 4.12 17.32
N LYS A 657 1.80 3.95 16.99
CA LYS A 657 0.86 5.06 16.86
C LYS A 657 0.56 5.72 18.22
N LEU A 658 0.50 4.93 19.28
CA LEU A 658 0.30 5.44 20.64
C LEU A 658 1.58 6.09 21.19
N ASP A 659 2.75 5.50 20.93
CA ASP A 659 4.05 6.05 21.34
C ASP A 659 4.28 7.44 20.70
N ASP A 660 3.92 7.61 19.43
CA ASP A 660 4.00 8.91 18.72
C ASP A 660 3.06 9.97 19.32
N VAL A 661 1.86 9.56 19.75
CA VAL A 661 0.90 10.46 20.42
C VAL A 661 1.43 10.85 21.81
N GLU A 662 1.95 9.89 22.58
CA GLU A 662 2.54 10.14 23.89
C GLU A 662 3.75 11.08 23.80
N LYS A 663 4.64 10.86 22.83
CA LYS A 663 5.79 11.73 22.52
C LYS A 663 5.39 13.17 22.25
N SER A 664 4.23 13.41 21.63
CA SER A 664 3.72 14.76 21.38
C SER A 664 3.23 15.49 22.65
N GLY A 665 3.05 14.75 23.74
CA GLY A 665 2.47 15.23 25.00
C GLY A 665 0.95 15.45 24.94
N ALA A 666 0.27 14.82 24.00
CA ALA A 666 -1.19 14.88 23.89
C ALA A 666 -1.86 13.95 24.92
N ASP A 667 -2.79 14.50 25.70
CA ASP A 667 -3.66 13.75 26.60
C ASP A 667 -4.99 13.35 25.95
N LEU A 668 -5.31 13.93 24.78
CA LEU A 668 -6.49 13.63 23.99
C LEU A 668 -6.09 13.29 22.55
N LEU A 669 -6.55 12.15 22.06
CA LEU A 669 -6.43 11.72 20.67
C LEU A 669 -7.80 11.68 20.01
N VAL A 670 -7.98 12.50 18.98
CA VAL A 670 -9.23 12.60 18.22
C VAL A 670 -9.10 11.89 16.88
N THR A 671 -10.16 11.21 16.45
CA THR A 671 -10.22 10.57 15.12
C THR A 671 -11.64 10.59 14.57
N GLU A 672 -11.79 10.59 13.24
CA GLU A 672 -13.12 10.56 12.58
C GLU A 672 -13.42 9.20 11.93
N CYS A 673 -13.26 8.14 12.72
CA CYS A 673 -13.60 6.79 12.27
C CYS A 673 -13.82 5.88 13.49
N PRO A 674 -15.00 5.28 13.66
CA PRO A 674 -15.29 4.41 14.80
C PRO A 674 -14.41 3.15 14.85
N GLY A 675 -13.96 2.64 13.69
CA GLY A 675 -12.98 1.55 13.63
C GLY A 675 -11.59 1.97 14.14
N CYS A 676 -11.19 3.22 13.91
CA CYS A 676 -9.96 3.77 14.47
C CYS A 676 -10.10 4.02 15.97
N VAL A 677 -11.27 4.50 16.44
CA VAL A 677 -11.59 4.59 17.88
C VAL A 677 -11.44 3.22 18.53
N MET A 678 -12.06 2.17 17.98
CA MET A 678 -11.96 0.80 18.50
C MET A 678 -10.51 0.32 18.66
N GLN A 679 -9.65 0.60 17.68
CA GLN A 679 -8.25 0.18 17.71
C GLN A 679 -7.41 1.03 18.70
N LEU A 680 -7.52 2.35 18.62
CA LEU A 680 -6.70 3.29 19.39
C LEU A 680 -7.15 3.38 20.85
N ARG A 681 -8.46 3.55 21.10
CA ARG A 681 -9.05 3.57 22.45
C ARG A 681 -8.81 2.23 23.14
N GLY A 682 -9.08 1.13 22.44
CA GLY A 682 -8.84 -0.22 22.95
C GLY A 682 -7.37 -0.47 23.30
N GLY A 683 -6.45 -0.01 22.47
CA GLY A 683 -5.00 -0.10 22.73
C GLY A 683 -4.55 0.72 23.93
N ALA A 684 -4.94 2.00 23.98
CA ALA A 684 -4.59 2.91 25.06
C ALA A 684 -5.08 2.38 26.42
N LEU A 685 -6.33 1.87 26.48
CA LEU A 685 -6.88 1.27 27.69
C LEU A 685 -6.15 -0.01 28.10
N MET A 686 -5.86 -0.91 27.15
CA MET A 686 -5.16 -2.17 27.44
C MET A 686 -3.75 -1.90 28.00
N GLN A 687 -3.08 -0.88 27.49
CA GLN A 687 -1.74 -0.46 27.91
C GLN A 687 -1.73 0.54 29.06
N LYS A 688 -2.91 0.92 29.60
CA LYS A 688 -3.06 1.93 30.66
C LYS A 688 -2.36 3.26 30.35
N ARG A 689 -2.38 3.68 29.09
CA ARG A 689 -1.80 4.96 28.65
C ARG A 689 -2.65 6.12 29.15
N ASN A 690 -2.01 7.24 29.50
CA ASN A 690 -2.71 8.47 29.89
C ASN A 690 -3.18 9.28 28.66
N ILE A 691 -3.90 8.61 27.75
CA ILE A 691 -4.41 9.19 26.50
C ILE A 691 -5.90 8.86 26.39
N GLU A 692 -6.74 9.88 26.47
CA GLU A 692 -8.16 9.75 26.16
C GLU A 692 -8.32 9.69 24.64
N VAL A 693 -9.10 8.74 24.12
CA VAL A 693 -9.34 8.63 22.66
C VAL A 693 -10.82 8.90 22.37
N LYS A 694 -11.13 9.88 21.52
CA LYS A 694 -12.51 10.28 21.18
C LYS A 694 -12.76 10.32 19.67
N HIS A 695 -14.00 10.07 19.30
CA HIS A 695 -14.47 10.46 17.98
C HIS A 695 -14.60 11.99 17.89
N LEU A 696 -14.36 12.56 16.71
CA LEU A 696 -14.45 14.02 16.51
C LEU A 696 -15.79 14.60 16.98
N SER A 697 -16.91 13.95 16.67
CA SER A 697 -18.24 14.43 17.09
C SER A 697 -18.41 14.54 18.61
N GLU A 698 -17.67 13.77 19.42
CA GLU A 698 -17.78 13.81 20.88
C GLU A 698 -17.19 15.10 21.47
N ILE A 699 -16.32 15.80 20.74
CA ILE A 699 -15.67 17.03 21.20
C ILE A 699 -16.24 18.30 20.56
N ILE A 700 -17.06 18.16 19.50
CA ILE A 700 -17.71 19.28 18.83
C ILE A 700 -19.09 19.51 19.48
N LEU A 701 -19.14 20.49 20.38
CA LEU A 701 -20.34 20.84 21.13
C LEU A 701 -21.07 22.03 20.49
N PRO A 702 -22.42 22.07 20.50
CA PRO A 702 -23.16 23.26 20.07
C PRO A 702 -22.95 24.44 21.03
N LYS A 703 -23.03 25.67 20.51
CA LYS A 703 -23.18 26.87 21.35
C LYS A 703 -24.45 26.76 22.20
N LYS A 704 -24.45 27.42 23.36
CA LYS A 704 -25.69 27.58 24.12
C LYS A 704 -26.68 28.36 23.28
N ASP A 705 -27.94 27.92 23.24
CA ASP A 705 -29.00 28.72 22.66
C ASP A 705 -29.15 29.98 23.52
N PRO A 706 -29.10 31.22 22.99
CA PRO A 706 -29.33 32.41 23.78
C PRO A 706 -30.74 32.49 24.40
N HIS A 707 -31.63 31.54 24.04
CA HIS A 707 -32.98 31.40 24.58
C HIS A 707 -33.22 30.16 25.47
N GLU A 708 -32.17 29.37 25.78
CA GLU A 708 -32.13 28.39 26.88
C GLU A 708 -31.36 28.96 28.08
#